data_AF-A0ABC8MB09-F1
#
_entry.id   AF-A0ABC8MB09-F1
#
_cell.length_a   1.000
_cell.length_b   1.000
_cell.length_c   1.000
_cell.angle_alpha   90.00
_cell.angle_beta   90.00
_cell.angle_gamma   90.00
#
_symmetry.space_group_name_H-M   'P 1'
#
loop_
_entity.id
_entity.type
_entity.pdbx_description
1 polymer ?
#
loop_
_entity_poly.entity_id
_entity_poly.type
_entity_poly.pdbx_seq_one_letter_code
_entity_poly.pdbx_strand_id
1 'polypeptide(L)'
;MERVNARLAVLSAHLEVPDPIGLEQVLPAVIEPWCTSGSAAPHGSLKGNLTIVDERTGKKYQVPISEDGTVKSIDLKKITKGKHDKGIRLYDPGYLNTAPVRSSISCTDGDEGTLRYRGYPIEELAESSTFLEVAYLLIYGNLPSQSQLADWEYAVSQHSAVPQGLLDIIQAMPQDAHPSCAFVSAMSALSLFYPDANPSHMGQDVYKSKQVRDKQIFRILGQAPIIAAATFLKTAGKPHVLPSSNLSYAENVLYMLHSLGNRSYKPNPRLARVLDVIFILLAEHEMNCSTAAARHLASSGVDVYTAITGAIGALCGPLHGGAIENVPKMLSEIGTIENIPDFIECVKNKKKKLSGFGHRIYKNYDPRERVIRRLADEVFSIVGKDPLFQVAVALEKAALSDEYFVKRKLYPNVDFYSGLVYRAIGVPPQFTAIPRMVGYLAHWLESLDDPDTKIMRPQQVKMERVNARLVVLSAHLEVSDPMPAAIEPWCTSSVGAPHGSLKGNLTIVHERTGKKYRVSVSEHGTVRSTDLKKITTGNDDKGIKLYDPGYLNTAPVRSSISYIDGDEGILRYRGYPIEELAESSTFLEVAYLLIYGNLPTQRQLADLEFEVSQHLALPQGLLSIPQDAHPSGAFLSAMSTLSLFHPDANPSHMGQDIYKSKQVVDKQIFRVLGQAPTIAANAFLRTSGKPPVLPSCNLSYAENLLYMLDSMGDRSYKPNPRLARVLDIIFILHAEHEMNCSTAAARHLASSGVDVYTAIAGAVGALYGPLHGGAVEAVSKMLSEIGSVENIPKFIRCVKNKKRRMSGFGHRVYKNYDPRAKVVKKLAYEVFNIVGKDPLVEVAVALEKAAVSDEYFVKRKLYPNVDYPIIPRMAGYLAHWLESLDDPDTKIMRPQQAYTGVWLRHYASVK
;
A
#
# COMPACT_ATOMS: atom_id res chain seq x y z
N MET A 1 -16.99 -25.53 -6.52
CA MET A 1 -17.49 -26.33 -5.37
C MET A 1 -16.86 -27.72 -5.29
N GLU A 2 -16.86 -28.55 -6.34
CA GLU A 2 -16.23 -29.89 -6.31
C GLU A 2 -14.75 -29.89 -5.90
N ARG A 3 -13.95 -28.89 -6.32
CA ARG A 3 -12.53 -28.78 -5.92
C ARG A 3 -12.27 -28.42 -4.45
N VAL A 4 -13.20 -27.73 -3.79
CA VAL A 4 -13.11 -27.38 -2.35
C VAL A 4 -13.62 -28.54 -1.50
N ASN A 5 -14.69 -29.20 -1.95
CA ASN A 5 -15.21 -30.41 -1.32
C ASN A 5 -14.24 -31.61 -1.46
N ALA A 6 -13.56 -31.76 -2.60
CA ALA A 6 -12.49 -32.76 -2.77
C ALA A 6 -11.27 -32.47 -1.86
N ARG A 7 -10.94 -31.19 -1.64
CA ARG A 7 -9.86 -30.76 -0.72
C ARG A 7 -10.13 -31.16 0.73
N LEU A 8 -11.40 -31.14 1.17
CA LEU A 8 -11.79 -31.54 2.53
C LEU A 8 -12.11 -33.03 2.65
N ALA A 9 -12.60 -33.69 1.60
CA ALA A 9 -12.87 -35.13 1.60
C ALA A 9 -11.60 -35.97 1.80
N VAL A 10 -10.46 -35.52 1.26
CA VAL A 10 -9.15 -36.15 1.51
C VAL A 10 -8.74 -35.99 2.99
N LEU A 11 -9.06 -34.86 3.63
CA LEU A 11 -8.76 -34.61 5.04
C LEU A 11 -9.64 -35.41 6.00
N SER A 12 -10.92 -35.63 5.68
CA SER A 12 -11.81 -36.47 6.48
C SER A 12 -11.43 -37.96 6.44
N ALA A 13 -10.78 -38.42 5.37
CA ALA A 13 -10.37 -39.81 5.19
C ALA A 13 -9.08 -40.21 5.94
N HIS A 14 -8.32 -39.24 6.46
CA HIS A 14 -7.05 -39.49 7.17
C HIS A 14 -7.18 -39.34 8.71
N LEU A 15 -8.40 -39.37 9.25
CA LEU A 15 -8.70 -39.13 10.67
C LEU A 15 -8.79 -40.38 11.55
N GLU A 16 -8.34 -41.55 11.09
CA GLU A 16 -8.14 -42.69 11.98
C GLU A 16 -6.73 -42.65 12.60
N VAL A 17 -6.70 -42.27 13.87
CA VAL A 17 -5.52 -42.27 14.73
C VAL A 17 -5.18 -43.71 15.11
N PRO A 18 -3.93 -44.20 14.94
CA PRO A 18 -3.40 -45.26 15.78
C PRO A 18 -2.76 -44.65 17.05
N ASP A 19 -2.92 -45.36 18.15
CA ASP A 19 -2.54 -45.05 19.54
C ASP A 19 -1.17 -44.36 19.77
N PRO A 20 -1.02 -43.64 20.90
CA PRO A 20 0.20 -42.89 21.22
C PRO A 20 1.33 -43.85 21.62
N ILE A 21 2.32 -44.02 20.74
CA ILE A 21 3.59 -44.64 21.12
C ILE A 21 4.46 -43.59 21.83
N GLY A 22 5.02 -44.00 22.96
CA GLY A 22 5.68 -43.17 23.97
C GLY A 22 6.72 -42.18 23.47
N LEU A 23 6.66 -40.99 24.07
CA LEU A 23 7.66 -39.94 24.00
C LEU A 23 8.91 -40.35 24.77
N GLU A 24 9.87 -40.95 24.09
CA GLU A 24 11.29 -40.80 24.40
C GLU A 24 12.13 -41.38 23.24
N GLN A 25 13.21 -40.67 22.89
CA GLN A 25 14.21 -41.01 21.86
C GLN A 25 13.80 -40.74 20.41
N VAL A 26 14.23 -39.59 19.86
CA VAL A 26 15.30 -39.47 18.84
C VAL A 26 15.68 -37.98 18.74
N LEU A 27 16.76 -37.58 19.41
CA LEU A 27 17.54 -36.39 19.07
C LEU A 27 19.01 -36.84 19.09
N PRO A 28 19.77 -36.78 17.98
CA PRO A 28 21.22 -36.84 18.07
C PRO A 28 21.72 -35.53 18.67
N ALA A 29 22.51 -35.66 19.72
CA ALA A 29 23.11 -34.57 20.46
C ALA A 29 24.41 -34.05 19.81
N VAL A 30 24.75 -32.84 20.25
CA VAL A 30 26.08 -32.20 20.31
C VAL A 30 26.52 -31.41 19.06
N ILE A 31 26.26 -30.11 19.08
CA ILE A 31 27.18 -29.09 18.56
C ILE A 31 27.78 -28.38 19.79
N GLU A 32 29.11 -28.33 19.87
CA GLU A 32 29.85 -27.79 21.02
C GLU A 32 29.54 -26.31 21.31
N PRO A 33 29.54 -25.90 22.60
CA PRO A 33 29.25 -24.53 23.00
C PRO A 33 30.46 -23.61 22.79
N TRP A 34 30.42 -22.79 21.75
CA TRP A 34 31.36 -21.67 21.61
C TRP A 34 30.80 -20.45 22.33
N CYS A 35 31.07 -20.35 23.64
CA CYS A 35 30.79 -19.15 24.42
C CYS A 35 31.80 -18.05 24.07
N THR A 36 31.36 -16.99 23.38
CA THR A 36 31.75 -15.59 23.65
C THR A 36 30.67 -14.68 23.06
N SER A 37 29.99 -13.88 23.90
CA SER A 37 29.05 -12.86 23.44
C SER A 37 29.82 -11.68 22.82
N GLY A 38 30.22 -11.82 21.56
CA GLY A 38 30.80 -10.73 20.79
C GLY A 38 29.71 -9.93 20.08
N SER A 39 29.42 -8.70 20.54
CA SER A 39 28.72 -7.72 19.72
C SER A 39 29.69 -7.19 18.68
N ALA A 40 29.38 -7.39 17.40
CA ALA A 40 30.14 -6.76 16.31
C ALA A 40 29.26 -5.72 15.61
N ALA A 41 29.82 -4.56 15.31
CA ALA A 41 29.20 -3.64 14.36
C ALA A 41 29.19 -4.31 12.97
N PRO A 42 28.11 -4.21 12.18
CA PRO A 42 28.00 -4.88 10.88
C PRO A 42 29.18 -4.58 9.94
N HIS A 43 29.70 -3.35 9.99
CA HIS A 43 30.76 -2.85 9.14
C HIS A 43 31.60 -1.78 9.88
N GLY A 44 32.88 -1.65 9.54
CA GLY A 44 33.66 -0.46 9.90
C GLY A 44 33.07 0.80 9.25
N SER A 45 33.34 1.99 9.81
CA SER A 45 32.76 3.25 9.31
C SER A 45 33.01 3.45 7.81
N LEU A 46 31.93 3.62 7.04
CA LEU A 46 31.97 3.92 5.60
C LEU A 46 31.99 5.43 5.31
N LYS A 47 32.18 6.24 6.35
CA LYS A 47 32.20 7.70 6.26
C LYS A 47 33.23 8.18 5.26
N GLY A 48 32.84 9.16 4.45
CA GLY A 48 33.70 9.73 3.42
C GLY A 48 32.96 10.82 2.66
N ASN A 49 33.51 11.22 1.52
CA ASN A 49 32.90 12.21 0.63
C ASN A 49 33.01 11.76 -0.82
N LEU A 50 32.02 12.19 -1.61
CA LEU A 50 32.06 12.19 -3.05
C LEU A 50 32.32 13.61 -3.55
N THR A 51 33.28 13.76 -4.45
CA THR A 51 33.39 14.96 -5.27
C THR A 51 32.65 14.71 -6.58
N ILE A 52 31.58 15.45 -6.82
CA ILE A 52 30.77 15.37 -8.05
C ILE A 52 31.06 16.60 -8.91
N VAL A 53 31.50 16.37 -10.14
CA VAL A 53 31.70 17.40 -11.16
C VAL A 53 30.55 17.30 -12.16
N ASP A 54 29.78 18.37 -12.28
CA ASP A 54 28.76 18.47 -13.33
C ASP A 54 29.43 18.90 -14.64
N GLU A 55 29.61 17.97 -15.58
CA GLU A 55 30.26 18.26 -16.87
C GLU A 55 29.47 19.27 -17.70
N ARG A 56 28.18 19.50 -17.40
CA ARG A 56 27.35 20.47 -18.10
C ARG A 56 27.65 21.91 -17.70
N THR A 57 28.21 22.12 -16.50
CA THR A 57 28.47 23.46 -15.92
C THR A 57 29.90 23.67 -15.46
N GLY A 58 30.70 22.60 -15.35
CA GLY A 58 32.04 22.62 -14.75
C GLY A 58 32.06 22.76 -13.23
N LYS A 59 30.89 22.91 -12.58
CA LYS A 59 30.80 23.10 -11.12
C LYS A 59 31.10 21.81 -10.37
N LYS A 60 31.77 21.97 -9.22
CA LYS A 60 32.11 20.89 -8.31
C LYS A 60 31.23 20.95 -7.07
N TYR A 61 30.79 19.80 -6.60
CA TYR A 61 29.94 19.63 -5.43
C TYR A 61 30.56 18.56 -4.52
N GLN A 62 30.60 18.82 -3.22
CA GLN A 62 30.94 17.79 -2.24
C GLN A 62 29.67 17.21 -1.65
N VAL A 63 29.56 15.89 -1.67
CA VAL A 63 28.42 15.14 -1.15
C VAL A 63 28.92 14.16 -0.09
N PRO A 64 28.51 14.31 1.18
CA PRO A 64 28.99 13.44 2.25
C PRO A 64 28.39 12.04 2.16
N ILE A 65 29.21 11.05 2.51
CA ILE A 65 28.81 9.65 2.74
C ILE A 65 28.68 9.46 4.25
N SER A 66 27.54 8.96 4.70
CA SER A 66 27.27 8.68 6.11
C SER A 66 28.06 7.46 6.62
N GLU A 67 28.06 7.24 7.93
CA GLU A 67 28.77 6.11 8.56
C GLU A 67 28.22 4.74 8.10
N ASP A 68 26.92 4.68 7.83
CA ASP A 68 26.18 3.55 7.24
C ASP A 68 26.31 3.45 5.71
N GLY A 69 27.17 4.26 5.07
CA GLY A 69 27.47 4.16 3.64
C GLY A 69 26.36 4.72 2.73
N THR A 70 25.56 5.64 3.25
CA THR A 70 24.45 6.26 2.49
C THR A 70 24.77 7.68 2.05
N VAL A 71 24.17 8.09 0.94
CA VAL A 71 24.19 9.46 0.44
C VAL A 71 22.77 10.02 0.45
N LYS A 72 22.59 11.23 1.00
CA LYS A 72 21.27 11.88 1.01
C LYS A 72 20.87 12.28 -0.40
N SER A 73 19.73 11.79 -0.86
CA SER A 73 19.22 12.05 -2.21
C SER A 73 18.99 13.54 -2.49
N ILE A 74 18.68 14.34 -1.47
CA ILE A 74 18.48 15.79 -1.58
C ILE A 74 19.77 16.55 -1.93
N ASP A 75 20.95 16.00 -1.64
CA ASP A 75 22.22 16.65 -1.96
C ASP A 75 22.47 16.65 -3.47
N LEU A 76 22.00 15.62 -4.18
CA LEU A 76 22.05 15.57 -5.65
C LEU A 76 21.12 16.60 -6.29
N LYS A 77 20.00 16.94 -5.64
CA LYS A 77 19.06 17.97 -6.11
C LYS A 77 19.68 19.38 -6.13
N LYS A 78 20.80 19.60 -5.42
CA LYS A 78 21.52 20.89 -5.44
C LYS A 78 22.33 21.10 -6.73
N ILE A 79 22.53 20.05 -7.53
CA ILE A 79 23.26 20.11 -8.81
C ILE A 79 22.31 20.66 -9.87
N THR A 80 22.57 21.88 -10.34
CA THR A 80 21.67 22.63 -11.23
C THR A 80 22.42 23.44 -12.29
N LYS A 81 21.83 23.58 -13.48
CA LYS A 81 22.29 24.46 -14.57
C LYS A 81 21.98 25.94 -14.32
N GLY A 82 21.12 26.30 -13.37
CA GLY A 82 20.76 27.70 -13.09
C GLY A 82 19.41 27.88 -12.42
N LYS A 83 18.88 29.11 -12.39
CA LYS A 83 17.67 29.48 -11.63
C LYS A 83 16.39 28.71 -12.02
N HIS A 84 16.30 28.22 -13.26
CA HIS A 84 15.11 27.51 -13.76
C HIS A 84 15.27 25.97 -13.76
N ASP A 85 16.42 25.43 -13.35
CA ASP A 85 16.63 23.99 -13.24
C ASP A 85 16.38 23.52 -11.80
N LYS A 86 15.38 22.65 -11.64
CA LYS A 86 14.90 22.07 -10.36
C LYS A 86 15.89 21.05 -9.75
N GLY A 87 17.03 20.84 -10.41
CA GLY A 87 18.14 20.02 -9.96
C GLY A 87 18.06 18.56 -10.40
N ILE A 88 19.16 17.83 -10.21
CA ILE A 88 19.23 16.41 -10.56
C ILE A 88 18.27 15.59 -9.69
N ARG A 89 17.35 14.90 -10.36
CA ARG A 89 16.41 13.94 -9.75
C ARG A 89 16.88 12.51 -9.93
N LEU A 90 16.45 11.63 -9.04
CA LEU A 90 16.75 10.21 -9.12
C LEU A 90 15.63 9.47 -9.82
N TYR A 91 15.98 8.62 -10.78
CA TYR A 91 15.05 7.68 -11.41
C TYR A 91 15.33 6.27 -10.92
N ASP A 92 14.38 5.67 -10.19
CA ASP A 92 14.55 4.36 -9.57
C ASP A 92 13.28 3.49 -9.63
N PRO A 93 12.91 2.96 -10.81
CA PRO A 93 11.77 2.05 -10.93
C PRO A 93 11.93 0.81 -10.07
N GLY A 94 10.98 0.60 -9.15
CA GLY A 94 10.99 -0.46 -8.15
C GLY A 94 11.81 -0.14 -6.89
N TYR A 95 12.40 1.05 -6.77
CA TYR A 95 13.26 1.48 -5.65
C TYR A 95 14.48 0.57 -5.41
N LEU A 96 15.24 0.30 -6.47
CA LEU A 96 16.33 -0.67 -6.46
C LEU A 96 17.56 -0.22 -5.67
N ASN A 97 17.73 1.07 -5.42
CA ASN A 97 18.84 1.62 -4.65
C ASN A 97 18.44 2.75 -3.68
N THR A 98 17.15 3.09 -3.59
CA THR A 98 16.64 4.08 -2.64
C THR A 98 16.18 3.42 -1.32
N ALA A 99 16.70 3.92 -0.22
CA ALA A 99 16.31 3.63 1.15
C ALA A 99 15.52 4.82 1.74
N PRO A 100 14.19 4.73 1.90
CA PRO A 100 13.37 5.76 2.50
C PRO A 100 13.39 5.73 4.03
N VAL A 101 13.93 4.67 4.64
CA VAL A 101 13.86 4.44 6.09
C VAL A 101 15.19 3.91 6.62
N ARG A 102 15.46 4.19 7.89
CA ARG A 102 16.44 3.45 8.68
C ARG A 102 15.68 2.43 9.53
N SER A 103 16.21 1.23 9.67
CA SER A 103 15.57 0.20 10.46
C SER A 103 16.55 -0.64 11.25
N SER A 104 16.11 -1.09 12.41
CA SER A 104 16.84 -2.01 13.28
C SER A 104 16.12 -3.37 13.45
N ILE A 105 15.04 -3.60 12.70
CA ILE A 105 14.12 -4.74 12.90
C ILE A 105 14.70 -6.03 12.35
N SER A 106 15.02 -6.06 11.07
CA SER A 106 15.57 -7.23 10.39
C SER A 106 16.67 -6.83 9.42
N CYS A 107 17.58 -7.76 9.11
CA CYS A 107 18.63 -7.56 8.12
C CYS A 107 18.77 -8.81 7.27
N THR A 108 18.87 -8.62 5.95
CA THR A 108 19.11 -9.71 5.01
C THR A 108 20.40 -9.49 4.24
N ASP A 109 21.25 -10.51 4.20
CA ASP A 109 22.36 -10.60 3.25
C ASP A 109 22.03 -11.60 2.14
N GLY A 110 21.70 -11.08 0.96
CA GLY A 110 21.31 -11.91 -0.18
C GLY A 110 22.44 -12.70 -0.82
N ASP A 111 23.68 -12.24 -0.68
CA ASP A 111 24.84 -12.93 -1.25
C ASP A 111 25.29 -14.07 -0.34
N GLU A 112 25.35 -13.82 0.97
CA GLU A 112 25.67 -14.83 2.00
C GLU A 112 24.50 -15.77 2.31
N GLY A 113 23.28 -15.40 1.94
CA GLY A 113 22.08 -16.19 2.24
C GLY A 113 21.68 -16.14 3.72
N THR A 114 21.83 -14.98 4.38
CA THR A 114 21.54 -14.83 5.81
C THR A 114 20.32 -13.95 6.06
N LEU A 115 19.53 -14.29 7.09
CA LEU A 115 18.42 -13.49 7.59
C LEU A 115 18.53 -13.39 9.11
N ARG A 116 18.41 -12.16 9.62
CA ARG A 116 18.47 -11.88 11.05
C ARG A 116 17.29 -11.06 11.52
N TYR A 117 16.71 -11.42 12.66
CA TYR A 117 15.72 -10.61 13.37
C TYR A 117 16.36 -10.04 14.63
N ARG A 118 16.39 -8.71 14.76
CA ARG A 118 17.06 -8.00 15.87
C ARG A 118 18.48 -8.50 16.15
N GLY A 119 19.18 -8.92 15.10
CA GLY A 119 20.54 -9.45 15.17
C GLY A 119 20.65 -10.96 15.27
N TYR A 120 19.61 -11.69 15.71
CA TYR A 120 19.61 -13.15 15.86
C TYR A 120 19.40 -13.87 14.52
N PRO A 121 20.16 -14.94 14.20
CA PRO A 121 19.93 -15.77 13.01
C PRO A 121 18.53 -16.38 12.98
N ILE A 122 17.92 -16.44 11.81
CA ILE A 122 16.56 -16.99 11.65
C ILE A 122 16.49 -18.47 12.02
N GLU A 123 17.56 -19.23 11.76
CA GLU A 123 17.63 -20.66 12.02
C GLU A 123 17.58 -20.97 13.51
N GLU A 124 18.27 -20.17 14.35
CA GLU A 124 18.26 -20.32 15.80
C GLU A 124 16.88 -20.01 16.39
N LEU A 125 16.25 -18.93 15.92
CA LEU A 125 14.89 -18.57 16.34
C LEU A 125 13.88 -19.65 15.93
N ALA A 126 14.00 -20.16 14.70
CA ALA A 126 13.12 -21.21 14.20
C ALA A 126 13.26 -22.53 15.00
N GLU A 127 14.46 -22.87 15.45
CA GLU A 127 14.70 -24.09 16.21
C GLU A 127 14.23 -23.97 17.66
N SER A 128 14.52 -22.84 18.31
CA SER A 128 14.49 -22.73 19.78
C SER A 128 13.45 -21.78 20.36
N SER A 129 12.76 -20.97 19.55
CA SER A 129 11.79 -19.96 20.01
C SER A 129 10.35 -20.32 19.59
N THR A 130 9.37 -19.59 20.11
CA THR A 130 7.96 -19.63 19.68
C THR A 130 7.60 -18.41 18.85
N PHE A 131 6.53 -18.49 18.04
CA PHE A 131 6.10 -17.34 17.24
C PHE A 131 5.80 -16.09 18.09
N LEU A 132 5.13 -16.24 19.24
CA LEU A 132 4.78 -15.10 20.08
C LEU A 132 5.99 -14.47 20.79
N GLU A 133 7.00 -15.27 21.13
CA GLU A 133 8.27 -14.76 21.64
C GLU A 133 9.04 -13.98 20.57
N VAL A 134 9.12 -14.51 19.34
CA VAL A 134 9.69 -13.78 18.18
C VAL A 134 8.88 -12.52 17.86
N ALA A 135 7.56 -12.55 18.05
CA ALA A 135 6.72 -11.37 17.87
C ALA A 135 7.06 -10.26 18.86
N TYR A 136 7.24 -10.62 20.14
CA TYR A 136 7.72 -9.71 21.17
C TYR A 136 9.09 -9.13 20.79
N LEU A 137 10.04 -9.96 20.37
CA LEU A 137 11.38 -9.54 19.93
C LEU A 137 11.31 -8.51 18.81
N LEU A 138 10.54 -8.79 17.76
CA LEU A 138 10.43 -7.89 16.61
C LEU A 138 9.80 -6.55 16.99
N ILE A 139 8.77 -6.56 17.85
CA ILE A 139 8.04 -5.35 18.25
C ILE A 139 8.83 -4.49 19.25
N TYR A 140 9.43 -5.10 20.27
CA TYR A 140 10.06 -4.38 21.39
C TYR A 140 11.60 -4.36 21.34
N GLY A 141 12.21 -5.11 20.42
CA GLY A 141 13.65 -5.06 20.15
C GLY A 141 14.51 -5.99 21.01
N ASN A 142 13.97 -6.58 22.07
CA ASN A 142 14.66 -7.52 22.96
C ASN A 142 13.79 -8.74 23.22
N LEU A 143 14.41 -9.87 23.58
CA LEU A 143 13.69 -11.06 24.02
C LEU A 143 12.97 -10.78 25.35
N PRO A 144 11.76 -11.32 25.55
CA PRO A 144 11.06 -11.19 26.83
C PRO A 144 11.72 -12.05 27.92
N SER A 145 11.58 -11.65 29.17
CA SER A 145 11.70 -12.57 30.32
C SER A 145 10.46 -13.47 30.42
N GLN A 146 10.51 -14.53 31.23
CA GLN A 146 9.39 -15.47 31.38
C GLN A 146 8.09 -14.80 31.80
N SER A 147 8.15 -13.84 32.74
CA SER A 147 6.96 -13.09 33.17
C SER A 147 6.44 -12.18 32.06
N GLN A 148 7.34 -11.52 31.31
CA GLN A 148 6.94 -10.68 30.18
C GLN A 148 6.31 -11.49 29.05
N LEU A 149 6.80 -12.71 28.80
CA LEU A 149 6.23 -13.60 27.80
C LEU A 149 4.83 -14.07 28.23
N ALA A 150 4.65 -14.49 29.48
CA ALA A 150 3.34 -14.89 30.00
C ALA A 150 2.32 -13.74 29.93
N ASP A 151 2.71 -12.53 30.34
CA ASP A 151 1.85 -11.34 30.25
C ASP A 151 1.51 -10.99 28.80
N TRP A 152 2.47 -11.14 27.88
CA TRP A 152 2.29 -10.91 26.46
C TRP A 152 1.30 -11.90 25.83
N GLU A 153 1.48 -13.20 26.09
CA GLU A 153 0.59 -14.26 25.61
C GLU A 153 -0.83 -14.07 26.16
N TYR A 154 -0.95 -13.75 27.45
CA TYR A 154 -2.23 -13.45 28.08
C TYR A 154 -2.88 -12.22 27.43
N ALA A 155 -2.15 -11.12 27.24
CA ALA A 155 -2.70 -9.92 26.63
C ALA A 155 -3.19 -10.14 25.20
N VAL A 156 -2.45 -10.89 24.37
CA VAL A 156 -2.86 -11.26 23.01
C VAL A 156 -4.12 -12.13 23.05
N SER A 157 -4.17 -13.13 23.94
CA SER A 157 -5.33 -14.00 24.11
C SER A 157 -6.59 -13.22 24.54
N GLN A 158 -6.48 -12.32 25.52
CA GLN A 158 -7.62 -11.52 26.01
C GLN A 158 -8.17 -10.55 24.94
N HIS A 159 -7.38 -10.18 23.94
CA HIS A 159 -7.80 -9.29 22.86
C HIS A 159 -8.23 -10.04 21.59
N SER A 160 -8.37 -11.37 21.64
CA SER A 160 -8.73 -12.17 20.47
C SER A 160 -10.21 -12.05 20.08
N ALA A 161 -11.09 -11.58 20.98
CA ALA A 161 -12.52 -11.45 20.69
C ALA A 161 -12.77 -10.49 19.50
N VAL A 162 -13.45 -10.99 18.46
CA VAL A 162 -13.80 -10.24 17.25
C VAL A 162 -15.18 -9.60 17.41
N PRO A 163 -15.40 -8.34 16.97
CA PRO A 163 -16.72 -7.72 17.02
C PRO A 163 -17.78 -8.54 16.26
N GLN A 164 -18.97 -8.72 16.84
CA GLN A 164 -20.05 -9.47 16.19
C GLN A 164 -20.41 -8.89 14.81
N GLY A 165 -20.48 -7.56 14.70
CA GLY A 165 -20.76 -6.90 13.42
C GLY A 165 -19.73 -7.22 12.33
N LEU A 166 -18.48 -7.52 12.68
CA LEU A 166 -17.49 -7.97 11.71
C LEU A 166 -17.76 -9.41 11.23
N LEU A 167 -18.16 -10.29 12.15
CA LEU A 167 -18.58 -11.65 11.80
C LEU A 167 -19.79 -11.63 10.88
N ASP A 168 -20.74 -10.71 11.10
CA ASP A 168 -21.91 -10.51 10.25
C ASP A 168 -21.50 -10.04 8.84
N ILE A 169 -20.53 -9.12 8.74
CA ILE A 169 -19.94 -8.71 7.45
C ILE A 169 -19.30 -9.91 6.74
N ILE A 170 -18.52 -10.74 7.44
CA ILE A 170 -17.92 -11.94 6.86
C ILE A 170 -19.01 -12.92 6.39
N GLN A 171 -20.10 -13.08 7.14
CA GLN A 171 -21.21 -13.93 6.73
C GLN A 171 -22.00 -13.39 5.54
N ALA A 172 -21.99 -12.08 5.30
CA ALA A 172 -22.61 -11.47 4.12
C ALA A 172 -21.75 -11.60 2.84
N MET A 173 -20.49 -12.01 2.94
CA MET A 173 -19.61 -12.19 1.78
C MET A 173 -20.07 -13.34 0.87
N PRO A 174 -19.84 -13.24 -0.46
CA PRO A 174 -20.10 -14.33 -1.38
C PRO A 174 -19.38 -15.62 -0.96
N GLN A 175 -20.03 -16.76 -1.11
CA GLN A 175 -19.45 -18.05 -0.73
C GLN A 175 -18.25 -18.43 -1.62
N ASP A 176 -18.24 -18.00 -2.87
CA ASP A 176 -17.18 -18.22 -3.85
C ASP A 176 -16.11 -17.11 -3.87
N ALA A 177 -16.14 -16.20 -2.89
CA ALA A 177 -15.12 -15.17 -2.74
C ALA A 177 -13.72 -15.77 -2.55
N HIS A 178 -12.70 -15.12 -3.12
CA HIS A 178 -11.31 -15.53 -2.90
C HIS A 178 -10.95 -15.35 -1.41
N PRO A 179 -10.44 -16.38 -0.70
CA PRO A 179 -10.18 -16.29 0.74
C PRO A 179 -9.23 -15.15 1.14
N SER A 180 -8.16 -14.93 0.37
CA SER A 180 -7.25 -13.77 0.54
C SER A 180 -7.97 -12.42 0.43
N CYS A 181 -8.80 -12.20 -0.59
CA CYS A 181 -9.56 -10.96 -0.72
C CYS A 181 -10.57 -10.81 0.42
N ALA A 182 -11.26 -11.88 0.81
CA ALA A 182 -12.19 -11.87 1.94
C ALA A 182 -11.48 -11.48 3.25
N PHE A 183 -10.26 -11.98 3.46
CA PHE A 183 -9.41 -11.60 4.58
C PHE A 183 -9.01 -10.12 4.54
N VAL A 184 -8.57 -9.59 3.39
CA VAL A 184 -8.26 -8.16 3.21
C VAL A 184 -9.49 -7.29 3.51
N SER A 185 -10.65 -7.63 2.97
CA SER A 185 -11.91 -6.92 3.21
C SER A 185 -12.31 -6.93 4.68
N ALA A 186 -12.19 -8.06 5.37
CA ALA A 186 -12.50 -8.16 6.80
C ALA A 186 -11.52 -7.36 7.66
N MET A 187 -10.22 -7.39 7.35
CA MET A 187 -9.22 -6.56 8.04
C MET A 187 -9.44 -5.06 7.78
N SER A 188 -9.91 -4.69 6.59
CA SER A 188 -10.33 -3.32 6.28
C SER A 188 -11.51 -2.87 7.14
N ALA A 189 -12.55 -3.71 7.22
CA ALA A 189 -13.74 -3.46 8.02
C ALA A 189 -13.46 -3.42 9.54
N LEU A 190 -12.40 -4.08 10.01
CA LEU A 190 -11.99 -4.07 11.42
C LEU A 190 -11.73 -2.63 11.93
N SER A 191 -11.18 -1.75 11.08
CA SER A 191 -10.95 -0.33 11.40
C SER A 191 -12.21 0.41 11.89
N LEU A 192 -13.39 -0.01 11.42
CA LEU A 192 -14.68 0.64 11.71
C LEU A 192 -15.14 0.41 13.15
N PHE A 193 -14.64 -0.65 13.79
CA PHE A 193 -15.04 -1.05 15.15
C PHE A 193 -14.09 -0.51 16.23
N TYR A 194 -13.02 0.18 15.84
CA TYR A 194 -12.01 0.73 16.76
C TYR A 194 -11.80 2.24 16.56
N PRO A 195 -12.83 3.07 16.86
CA PRO A 195 -12.69 4.52 16.79
C PRO A 195 -11.59 5.05 17.72
N ASP A 196 -11.23 4.32 18.78
CA ASP A 196 -10.13 4.66 19.70
C ASP A 196 -8.73 4.57 19.07
N ALA A 197 -8.60 3.92 17.91
CA ALA A 197 -7.37 3.88 17.12
C ALA A 197 -7.35 4.94 16.01
N ASN A 198 -8.45 5.65 15.78
CA ASN A 198 -8.66 6.46 14.60
C ASN A 198 -8.19 7.90 14.80
N PRO A 199 -7.13 8.37 14.11
CA PRO A 199 -6.59 9.70 14.33
C PRO A 199 -7.51 10.84 13.91
N SER A 200 -8.50 10.59 13.03
CA SER A 200 -9.53 11.58 12.69
C SER A 200 -10.54 11.79 13.82
N HIS A 201 -10.81 10.75 14.62
CA HIS A 201 -11.69 10.82 15.79
C HIS A 201 -10.93 11.27 17.05
N MET A 202 -9.78 10.66 17.34
CA MET A 202 -9.02 10.83 18.58
C MET A 202 -7.96 11.95 18.51
N GLY A 203 -7.70 12.48 17.32
CA GLY A 203 -6.63 13.45 17.06
C GLY A 203 -5.32 12.81 16.59
N GLN A 204 -4.52 13.59 15.87
CA GLN A 204 -3.27 13.14 15.23
C GLN A 204 -2.21 12.57 16.20
N ASP A 205 -2.33 12.92 17.49
CA ASP A 205 -1.40 12.54 18.55
C ASP A 205 -1.82 11.27 19.31
N VAL A 206 -2.89 10.58 18.90
CA VAL A 206 -3.42 9.38 19.58
C VAL A 206 -2.36 8.32 19.84
N TYR A 207 -1.42 8.15 18.90
CA TYR A 207 -0.33 7.20 19.00
C TYR A 207 0.91 7.75 19.73
N LYS A 208 0.85 8.86 20.48
CA LYS A 208 1.91 9.19 21.45
C LYS A 208 1.81 8.32 22.71
N SER A 209 0.61 7.80 23.00
CA SER A 209 0.41 6.90 24.15
C SER A 209 0.87 5.48 23.82
N LYS A 210 1.87 4.98 24.57
CA LYS A 210 2.31 3.58 24.49
C LYS A 210 1.16 2.61 24.77
N GLN A 211 0.30 2.92 25.73
CA GLN A 211 -0.86 2.08 26.08
C GLN A 211 -1.81 1.91 24.90
N VAL A 212 -2.05 2.98 24.13
CA VAL A 212 -2.90 2.91 22.93
C VAL A 212 -2.24 2.08 21.85
N ARG A 213 -0.92 2.25 21.62
CA ARG A 213 -0.15 1.46 20.65
C ARG A 213 -0.21 -0.04 20.99
N ASP A 214 0.12 -0.40 22.22
CA ASP A 214 0.14 -1.79 22.71
C ASP A 214 -1.26 -2.42 22.60
N LYS A 215 -2.32 -1.69 22.97
CA LYS A 215 -3.70 -2.17 22.84
C LYS A 215 -4.05 -2.55 21.40
N GLN A 216 -3.64 -1.75 20.41
CA GLN A 216 -3.92 -2.09 19.00
C GLN A 216 -3.06 -3.26 18.51
N ILE A 217 -1.81 -3.37 18.99
CA ILE A 217 -0.95 -4.53 18.72
C ILE A 217 -1.60 -5.82 19.21
N PHE A 218 -2.08 -5.86 20.45
CA PHE A 218 -2.75 -7.04 21.01
C PHE A 218 -4.00 -7.42 20.22
N ARG A 219 -4.84 -6.44 19.86
CA ARG A 219 -6.04 -6.67 19.03
C ARG A 219 -5.70 -7.27 17.69
N ILE A 220 -4.74 -6.71 16.96
CA ILE A 220 -4.38 -7.20 15.62
C ILE A 220 -3.80 -8.61 15.69
N LEU A 221 -2.89 -8.88 16.62
CA LEU A 221 -2.31 -10.21 16.79
C LEU A 221 -3.35 -11.25 17.27
N GLY A 222 -4.23 -10.88 18.20
CA GLY A 222 -5.27 -11.77 18.70
C GLY A 222 -6.36 -12.08 17.67
N GLN A 223 -6.75 -11.09 16.86
CA GLN A 223 -7.92 -11.20 15.97
C GLN A 223 -7.58 -11.68 14.57
N ALA A 224 -6.37 -11.41 14.05
CA ALA A 224 -5.99 -11.82 12.70
C ALA A 224 -6.16 -13.33 12.43
N PRO A 225 -5.77 -14.24 13.34
CA PRO A 225 -6.02 -15.68 13.17
C PRO A 225 -7.50 -16.05 13.06
N ILE A 226 -8.34 -15.41 13.87
CA ILE A 226 -9.78 -15.70 13.95
C ILE A 226 -10.48 -15.18 12.69
N ILE A 227 -10.11 -13.97 12.24
CA ILE A 227 -10.63 -13.39 11.01
C ILE A 227 -10.22 -14.25 9.81
N ALA A 228 -8.96 -14.71 9.75
CA ALA A 228 -8.48 -15.60 8.69
C ALA A 228 -9.20 -16.97 8.68
N ALA A 229 -9.45 -17.55 9.86
CA ALA A 229 -10.22 -18.78 10.00
C ALA A 229 -11.70 -18.58 9.61
N ALA A 230 -12.33 -17.50 10.09
CA ALA A 230 -13.72 -17.19 9.79
C ALA A 230 -13.96 -16.96 8.29
N THR A 231 -13.09 -16.20 7.62
CA THR A 231 -13.20 -15.96 6.17
C THR A 231 -12.98 -17.24 5.37
N PHE A 232 -12.03 -18.09 5.77
CA PHE A 232 -11.84 -19.39 5.12
C PHE A 232 -13.04 -20.31 5.32
N LEU A 233 -13.50 -20.49 6.55
CA LEU A 233 -14.63 -21.35 6.87
C LEU A 233 -15.91 -20.88 6.15
N LYS A 234 -16.11 -19.56 6.02
CA LYS A 234 -17.18 -18.99 5.20
C LYS A 234 -17.12 -19.48 3.76
N THR A 235 -15.96 -19.40 3.11
CA THR A 235 -15.79 -19.90 1.73
C THR A 235 -15.95 -21.42 1.61
N ALA A 236 -15.70 -22.14 2.70
CA ALA A 236 -15.92 -23.58 2.81
C ALA A 236 -17.37 -23.96 3.18
N GLY A 237 -18.28 -22.99 3.35
CA GLY A 237 -19.67 -23.24 3.76
C GLY A 237 -19.81 -23.73 5.21
N LYS A 238 -18.84 -23.42 6.08
CA LYS A 238 -18.79 -23.86 7.48
C LYS A 238 -19.00 -22.68 8.43
N PRO A 239 -19.60 -22.90 9.61
CA PRO A 239 -19.67 -21.88 10.64
C PRO A 239 -18.26 -21.55 11.16
N HIS A 240 -18.08 -20.31 11.63
CA HIS A 240 -16.83 -19.91 12.27
C HIS A 240 -16.68 -20.62 13.63
N VAL A 241 -15.43 -20.83 14.05
CA VAL A 241 -15.09 -21.46 15.33
C VAL A 241 -14.35 -20.46 16.19
N LEU A 242 -14.75 -20.34 17.46
CA LEU A 242 -14.05 -19.50 18.44
C LEU A 242 -12.76 -20.17 18.92
N PRO A 243 -11.71 -19.40 19.26
CA PRO A 243 -10.48 -19.96 19.81
C PRO A 243 -10.71 -20.59 21.20
N SER A 244 -9.77 -21.45 21.61
CA SER A 244 -9.68 -22.03 22.94
C SER A 244 -8.65 -21.30 23.79
N SER A 245 -8.97 -21.01 25.05
CA SER A 245 -8.05 -20.37 26.00
C SER A 245 -6.89 -21.27 26.42
N ASN A 246 -6.99 -22.58 26.20
CA ASN A 246 -6.05 -23.59 26.71
C ASN A 246 -5.06 -24.07 25.64
N LEU A 247 -5.04 -23.44 24.47
CA LEU A 247 -4.19 -23.79 23.35
C LEU A 247 -3.22 -22.65 23.05
N SER A 248 -2.02 -22.99 22.60
CA SER A 248 -1.04 -22.02 22.08
C SER A 248 -1.56 -21.33 20.81
N TYR A 249 -0.84 -20.32 20.34
CA TYR A 249 -1.23 -19.53 19.17
C TYR A 249 -1.39 -20.39 17.90
N ALA A 250 -0.41 -21.25 17.61
CA ALA A 250 -0.44 -22.13 16.44
C ALA A 250 -1.46 -23.27 16.59
N GLU A 251 -1.60 -23.84 17.79
CA GLU A 251 -2.65 -24.83 18.07
C GLU A 251 -4.04 -24.24 17.87
N ASN A 252 -4.27 -22.99 18.31
CA ASN A 252 -5.55 -22.31 18.11
C ASN A 252 -5.90 -22.14 16.64
N VAL A 253 -4.92 -21.85 15.77
CA VAL A 253 -5.14 -21.79 14.32
C VAL A 253 -5.64 -23.13 13.78
N LEU A 254 -4.94 -24.24 14.08
CA LEU A 254 -5.35 -25.57 13.63
C LEU A 254 -6.69 -26.00 14.24
N TYR A 255 -6.92 -25.69 15.52
CA TYR A 255 -8.17 -25.96 16.21
C TYR A 255 -9.36 -25.26 15.54
N MET A 256 -9.23 -23.97 15.22
CA MET A 256 -10.31 -23.22 14.56
C MET A 256 -10.60 -23.79 13.16
N LEU A 257 -9.59 -24.26 12.44
CA LEU A 257 -9.75 -24.82 11.09
C LEU A 257 -10.37 -26.23 11.09
N HIS A 258 -10.00 -27.08 12.05
CA HIS A 258 -10.26 -28.52 11.98
C HIS A 258 -11.25 -29.06 13.01
N SER A 259 -11.52 -28.35 14.11
CA SER A 259 -12.40 -28.86 15.17
C SER A 259 -13.85 -29.01 14.73
N LEU A 260 -14.30 -28.21 13.74
CA LEU A 260 -15.71 -28.13 13.32
C LEU A 260 -16.68 -27.86 14.48
N GLY A 261 -16.20 -27.14 15.51
CA GLY A 261 -16.97 -26.86 16.73
C GLY A 261 -16.86 -27.93 17.82
N ASN A 262 -16.16 -29.05 17.57
CA ASN A 262 -15.87 -30.03 18.60
C ASN A 262 -14.80 -29.51 19.58
N ARG A 263 -15.23 -29.10 20.76
CA ARG A 263 -14.34 -28.60 21.83
C ARG A 263 -13.36 -29.65 22.38
N SER A 264 -13.57 -30.94 22.12
CA SER A 264 -12.63 -31.99 22.53
C SER A 264 -11.50 -32.22 21.53
N TYR A 265 -11.56 -31.61 20.34
CA TYR A 265 -10.52 -31.74 19.33
C TYR A 265 -9.21 -31.13 19.84
N LYS A 266 -8.13 -31.89 19.72
CA LYS A 266 -6.76 -31.42 20.00
C LYS A 266 -5.93 -31.53 18.72
N PRO A 267 -5.34 -30.42 18.23
CA PRO A 267 -4.39 -30.48 17.13
C PRO A 267 -3.22 -31.41 17.45
N ASN A 268 -2.64 -32.02 16.42
CA ASN A 268 -1.39 -32.78 16.59
C ASN A 268 -0.26 -31.80 16.99
N PRO A 269 0.44 -32.03 18.12
CA PRO A 269 1.43 -31.09 18.63
C PRO A 269 2.62 -30.90 17.68
N ARG A 270 2.98 -31.92 16.89
CA ARG A 270 4.04 -31.82 15.88
C ARG A 270 3.62 -30.91 14.72
N LEU A 271 2.38 -31.04 14.25
CA LEU A 271 1.84 -30.15 13.21
C LEU A 271 1.69 -28.70 13.71
N ALA A 272 1.29 -28.53 14.97
CA ALA A 272 1.25 -27.20 15.60
C ALA A 272 2.65 -26.58 15.69
N ARG A 273 3.68 -27.36 16.07
CA ARG A 273 5.07 -26.88 16.06
C ARG A 273 5.54 -26.51 14.66
N VAL A 274 5.24 -27.33 13.63
CA VAL A 274 5.57 -26.98 12.24
C VAL A 274 4.95 -25.65 11.84
N LEU A 275 3.67 -25.43 12.15
CA LEU A 275 2.99 -24.18 11.84
C LEU A 275 3.61 -22.97 12.57
N ASP A 276 3.95 -23.15 13.86
CA ASP A 276 4.62 -22.13 14.67
C ASP A 276 5.98 -21.73 14.08
N VAL A 277 6.79 -22.71 13.65
CA VAL A 277 8.07 -22.44 12.97
C VAL A 277 7.87 -21.73 11.64
N ILE A 278 6.89 -22.13 10.83
CA ILE A 278 6.57 -21.42 9.59
C ILE A 278 6.19 -19.97 9.89
N PHE A 279 5.42 -19.72 10.96
CA PHE A 279 5.09 -18.36 11.38
C PHE A 279 6.34 -17.55 11.76
N ILE A 280 7.34 -18.14 12.42
CA ILE A 280 8.63 -17.48 12.68
C ILE A 280 9.35 -17.12 11.37
N LEU A 281 9.50 -18.08 10.45
CA LEU A 281 10.15 -17.87 9.14
C LEU A 281 9.47 -16.79 8.29
N LEU A 282 8.16 -16.63 8.51
CA LEU A 282 7.30 -15.70 7.82
C LEU A 282 6.97 -14.47 8.67
N ALA A 283 7.64 -14.18 9.78
CA ALA A 283 7.29 -13.04 10.64
C ALA A 283 7.69 -11.70 10.02
N GLU A 284 8.87 -11.61 9.39
CA GLU A 284 9.38 -10.36 8.81
C GLU A 284 10.42 -10.61 7.70
N HIS A 285 10.50 -9.71 6.71
CA HIS A 285 11.44 -9.82 5.59
C HIS A 285 11.85 -8.48 4.98
N GLU A 286 12.34 -7.57 5.82
CA GLU A 286 12.82 -6.23 5.49
C GLU A 286 11.74 -5.34 4.82
N MET A 287 12.14 -4.23 4.18
CA MET A 287 11.29 -3.37 3.36
C MET A 287 10.85 -4.03 2.03
N ASN A 288 10.24 -5.21 2.11
CA ASN A 288 9.52 -5.84 1.02
C ASN A 288 8.29 -5.01 0.58
N CYS A 289 7.64 -5.38 -0.52
CA CYS A 289 6.51 -4.63 -1.10
C CYS A 289 5.38 -4.36 -0.09
N SER A 290 4.99 -5.36 0.70
CA SER A 290 3.90 -5.20 1.67
C SER A 290 4.32 -4.40 2.91
N THR A 291 5.53 -4.60 3.42
CA THR A 291 6.08 -3.75 4.51
C THR A 291 6.19 -2.29 4.07
N ALA A 292 6.65 -2.05 2.83
CA ALA A 292 6.74 -0.73 2.27
C ALA A 292 5.36 -0.09 2.04
N ALA A 293 4.34 -0.87 1.63
CA ALA A 293 2.96 -0.41 1.59
C ALA A 293 2.45 -0.01 2.99
N ALA A 294 2.72 -0.80 4.03
CA ALA A 294 2.37 -0.47 5.42
C ALA A 294 2.95 0.88 5.84
N ARG A 295 4.27 1.07 5.65
CA ARG A 295 4.97 2.34 5.94
C ARG A 295 4.42 3.49 5.10
N HIS A 296 4.04 3.23 3.84
CA HIS A 296 3.49 4.25 2.95
C HIS A 296 2.14 4.76 3.45
N LEU A 297 1.20 3.86 3.74
CA LEU A 297 -0.11 4.24 4.28
C LEU A 297 0.04 4.89 5.66
N ALA A 298 0.86 4.32 6.56
CA ALA A 298 1.11 4.91 7.88
C ALA A 298 1.68 6.34 7.80
N SER A 299 2.45 6.67 6.75
CA SER A 299 3.04 8.01 6.57
C SER A 299 2.01 9.13 6.36
N SER A 300 0.76 8.81 6.00
CA SER A 300 -0.35 9.78 5.95
C SER A 300 -0.99 10.02 7.32
N GLY A 301 -0.58 9.27 8.34
CA GLY A 301 -1.11 9.33 9.70
C GLY A 301 -2.42 8.57 9.89
N VAL A 302 -2.74 7.63 8.99
CA VAL A 302 -3.94 6.79 9.10
C VAL A 302 -3.83 5.80 10.27
N ASP A 303 -4.96 5.20 10.67
CA ASP A 303 -4.97 4.17 11.71
C ASP A 303 -4.20 2.91 11.31
N VAL A 304 -3.73 2.17 12.31
CA VAL A 304 -2.91 0.96 12.11
C VAL A 304 -3.64 -0.15 11.33
N TYR A 305 -4.97 -0.29 11.47
CA TYR A 305 -5.75 -1.30 10.76
C TYR A 305 -5.80 -1.02 9.26
N THR A 306 -6.01 0.26 8.89
CA THR A 306 -5.94 0.70 7.50
C THR A 306 -4.55 0.50 6.90
N ALA A 307 -3.49 0.87 7.64
CA ALA A 307 -2.11 0.69 7.16
C ALA A 307 -1.77 -0.79 6.92
N ILE A 308 -2.15 -1.67 7.84
CA ILE A 308 -1.95 -3.12 7.72
C ILE A 308 -2.81 -3.70 6.61
N THR A 309 -4.05 -3.25 6.42
CA THR A 309 -4.91 -3.70 5.31
C THR A 309 -4.23 -3.47 3.96
N GLY A 310 -3.61 -2.31 3.74
CA GLY A 310 -2.82 -2.06 2.53
C GLY A 310 -1.62 -3.00 2.38
N ALA A 311 -0.98 -3.37 3.49
CA ALA A 311 0.12 -4.34 3.51
C ALA A 311 -0.36 -5.76 3.14
N ILE A 312 -1.47 -6.22 3.70
CA ILE A 312 -2.07 -7.52 3.36
C ILE A 312 -2.48 -7.52 1.90
N GLY A 313 -3.11 -6.45 1.42
CA GLY A 313 -3.46 -6.28 0.00
C GLY A 313 -2.25 -6.50 -0.90
N ALA A 314 -1.16 -5.77 -0.67
CA ALA A 314 0.09 -5.94 -1.42
C ALA A 314 0.71 -7.36 -1.28
N LEU A 315 0.55 -8.02 -0.12
CA LEU A 315 1.01 -9.40 0.09
C LEU A 315 0.23 -10.40 -0.76
N CYS A 316 -1.08 -10.21 -0.91
CA CYS A 316 -1.94 -11.10 -1.69
C CYS A 316 -1.67 -11.06 -3.21
N GLY A 317 -0.88 -10.09 -3.69
CA GLY A 317 -0.51 -9.99 -5.10
C GLY A 317 0.30 -11.21 -5.60
N PRO A 318 0.05 -11.68 -6.82
CA PRO A 318 0.70 -12.86 -7.40
C PRO A 318 2.21 -12.70 -7.63
N LEU A 319 2.74 -11.46 -7.66
CA LEU A 319 4.17 -11.18 -7.76
C LEU A 319 4.85 -11.04 -6.38
N HIS A 320 4.10 -11.19 -5.29
CA HIS A 320 4.58 -11.18 -3.91
C HIS A 320 4.16 -12.48 -3.19
N GLY A 321 3.30 -12.43 -2.18
CA GLY A 321 2.90 -13.60 -1.39
C GLY A 321 1.96 -14.57 -2.10
N GLY A 322 1.31 -14.17 -3.21
CA GLY A 322 0.48 -15.07 -4.02
C GLY A 322 1.25 -16.22 -4.68
N ALA A 323 2.59 -16.20 -4.65
CA ALA A 323 3.43 -17.30 -5.14
C ALA A 323 3.15 -18.62 -4.40
N ILE A 324 2.86 -18.58 -3.09
CA ILE A 324 2.56 -19.76 -2.26
C ILE A 324 1.33 -20.50 -2.76
N GLU A 325 0.29 -19.77 -3.21
CA GLU A 325 -0.91 -20.37 -3.79
C GLU A 325 -0.65 -20.93 -5.20
N ASN A 326 0.22 -20.28 -5.96
CA ASN A 326 0.52 -20.67 -7.34
C ASN A 326 1.38 -21.94 -7.45
N VAL A 327 2.20 -22.25 -6.43
CA VAL A 327 3.05 -23.46 -6.45
C VAL A 327 2.22 -24.74 -6.55
N PRO A 328 1.23 -25.03 -5.68
CA PRO A 328 0.39 -26.20 -5.84
C PRO A 328 -0.41 -26.23 -7.14
N LYS A 329 -0.84 -25.07 -7.67
CA LYS A 329 -1.55 -24.96 -8.96
C LYS A 329 -0.63 -25.37 -10.12
N MET A 330 0.59 -24.83 -10.14
CA MET A 330 1.63 -25.15 -11.12
C MET A 330 1.97 -26.64 -11.09
N LEU A 331 2.20 -27.21 -9.91
CA LEU A 331 2.50 -28.64 -9.78
C LEU A 331 1.33 -29.53 -10.22
N SER A 332 0.09 -29.11 -9.94
CA SER A 332 -1.10 -29.82 -10.41
C SER A 332 -1.26 -29.75 -11.94
N GLU A 333 -0.85 -28.64 -12.56
CA GLU A 333 -0.85 -28.47 -14.02
C GLU A 333 0.22 -29.34 -14.70
N ILE A 334 1.39 -29.50 -14.07
CA ILE A 334 2.42 -30.44 -14.52
C ILE A 334 1.89 -31.87 -14.43
N GLY A 335 1.19 -32.20 -13.33
CA GLY A 335 0.55 -33.50 -13.14
C GLY A 335 1.53 -34.59 -12.74
N THR A 336 2.39 -35.03 -13.67
CA THR A 336 3.33 -36.14 -13.48
C THR A 336 4.77 -35.75 -13.81
N ILE A 337 5.73 -36.56 -13.38
CA ILE A 337 7.17 -36.30 -13.53
C ILE A 337 7.58 -36.24 -15.01
N GLU A 338 6.92 -37.01 -15.87
CA GLU A 338 7.20 -37.10 -17.30
C GLU A 338 6.96 -35.78 -18.05
N ASN A 339 6.09 -34.91 -17.51
CA ASN A 339 5.75 -33.62 -18.11
C ASN A 339 6.70 -32.47 -17.71
N ILE A 340 7.65 -32.72 -16.81
CA ILE A 340 8.60 -31.71 -16.31
C ILE A 340 9.48 -31.14 -17.44
N PRO A 341 10.05 -31.93 -18.37
CA PRO A 341 10.86 -31.39 -19.48
C PRO A 341 10.11 -30.37 -20.33
N ASP A 342 8.86 -30.68 -20.71
CA ASP A 342 8.00 -29.80 -21.50
C ASP A 342 7.67 -28.51 -20.74
N PHE A 343 7.40 -28.63 -19.44
CA PHE A 343 7.15 -27.47 -18.58
C PHE A 343 8.38 -26.55 -18.49
N ILE A 344 9.58 -27.13 -18.29
CA ILE A 344 10.84 -26.39 -18.27
C ILE A 344 11.04 -25.63 -19.59
N GLU A 345 10.78 -26.27 -20.72
CA GLU A 345 10.92 -25.64 -22.03
C GLU A 345 9.89 -24.50 -22.23
N CYS A 346 8.66 -24.66 -21.74
CA CYS A 346 7.68 -23.57 -21.69
C CYS A 346 8.16 -22.38 -20.85
N VAL A 347 8.80 -22.63 -19.70
CA VAL A 347 9.35 -21.57 -18.83
C VAL A 347 10.50 -20.83 -19.52
N LYS A 348 11.43 -21.56 -20.14
CA LYS A 348 12.55 -20.96 -20.90
C LYS A 348 12.06 -20.04 -22.01
N ASN A 349 10.99 -20.45 -22.70
CA ASN A 349 10.32 -19.71 -23.76
C ASN A 349 9.35 -18.62 -23.26
N LYS A 350 9.33 -18.34 -21.95
CA LYS A 350 8.47 -17.32 -21.31
C LYS A 350 6.97 -17.53 -21.54
N LYS A 351 6.55 -18.77 -21.86
CA LYS A 351 5.14 -19.15 -21.99
C LYS A 351 4.50 -19.42 -20.63
N LYS A 352 5.30 -19.89 -19.67
CA LYS A 352 4.88 -20.15 -18.27
C LYS A 352 5.87 -19.55 -17.28
N LYS A 353 5.44 -19.36 -16.04
CA LYS A 353 6.28 -18.91 -14.92
C LYS A 353 6.56 -20.08 -13.98
N LEU A 354 7.81 -20.20 -13.51
CA LEU A 354 8.20 -21.15 -12.48
C LEU A 354 7.99 -20.52 -11.09
N SER A 355 6.83 -20.79 -10.48
CA SER A 355 6.46 -20.25 -9.17
C SER A 355 7.29 -20.89 -8.05
N GLY A 356 7.69 -20.11 -7.04
CA GLY A 356 8.54 -20.58 -5.93
C GLY A 356 10.04 -20.65 -6.25
N PHE A 357 10.49 -20.14 -7.40
CA PHE A 357 11.90 -20.10 -7.78
C PHE A 357 12.40 -18.67 -8.03
N GLY A 358 13.66 -18.46 -7.68
CA GLY A 358 14.32 -17.17 -7.72
C GLY A 358 13.90 -16.27 -6.56
N HIS A 359 14.76 -15.31 -6.23
CA HIS A 359 14.50 -14.35 -5.18
C HIS A 359 15.15 -13.01 -5.47
N ARG A 360 14.48 -11.90 -5.07
CA ARG A 360 14.97 -10.55 -5.37
C ARG A 360 16.27 -10.24 -4.64
N ILE A 361 16.35 -10.65 -3.36
CA ILE A 361 17.51 -10.48 -2.48
C ILE A 361 18.46 -11.68 -2.60
N TYR A 362 18.08 -12.84 -2.05
CA TYR A 362 18.87 -14.07 -2.14
C TYR A 362 19.30 -14.44 -3.56
N LYS A 363 20.60 -14.60 -3.74
CA LYS A 363 21.22 -14.97 -5.03
C LYS A 363 21.64 -16.42 -5.09
N ASN A 364 21.90 -17.05 -3.95
CA ASN A 364 22.49 -18.40 -3.93
C ASN A 364 21.53 -19.41 -3.29
N TYR A 365 20.95 -19.10 -2.14
CA TYR A 365 19.90 -19.90 -1.49
C TYR A 365 19.08 -19.03 -0.52
N ASP A 366 17.87 -19.47 -0.18
CA ASP A 366 17.03 -18.85 0.84
C ASP A 366 17.23 -19.60 2.18
N PRO A 367 17.72 -18.96 3.26
CA PRO A 367 17.99 -19.65 4.54
C PRO A 367 16.73 -20.29 5.14
N ARG A 368 15.55 -19.74 4.82
CA ARG A 368 14.27 -20.24 5.32
C ARG A 368 13.83 -21.50 4.58
N GLU A 369 14.20 -21.65 3.31
CA GLU A 369 13.89 -22.84 2.50
C GLU A 369 14.47 -24.10 3.15
N ARG A 370 15.72 -24.02 3.65
CA ARG A 370 16.39 -25.15 4.31
C ARG A 370 15.68 -25.62 5.59
N VAL A 371 15.08 -24.68 6.33
CA VAL A 371 14.31 -25.01 7.53
C VAL A 371 13.00 -25.68 7.12
N ILE A 372 12.23 -25.08 6.21
CA ILE A 372 10.92 -25.61 5.84
C ILE A 372 10.98 -26.93 5.06
N ARG A 373 12.05 -27.17 4.29
CA ARG A 373 12.29 -28.45 3.63
C ARG A 373 12.40 -29.59 4.65
N ARG A 374 13.14 -29.38 5.74
CA ARG A 374 13.25 -30.36 6.83
C ARG A 374 11.89 -30.63 7.49
N LEU A 375 11.09 -29.58 7.69
CA LEU A 375 9.74 -29.70 8.25
C LEU A 375 8.76 -30.41 7.30
N ALA A 376 8.96 -30.30 5.98
CA ALA A 376 8.11 -30.96 5.01
C ALA A 376 8.18 -32.50 5.17
N ASP A 377 9.37 -33.05 5.36
CA ASP A 377 9.55 -34.49 5.61
C ASP A 377 8.82 -34.95 6.88
N GLU A 378 8.88 -34.14 7.95
CA GLU A 378 8.13 -34.38 9.18
C GLU A 378 6.61 -34.36 8.96
N VAL A 379 6.09 -33.37 8.23
CA VAL A 379 4.66 -33.27 7.93
C VAL A 379 4.18 -34.48 7.15
N PHE A 380 4.88 -34.85 6.07
CA PHE A 380 4.48 -35.99 5.22
C PHE A 380 4.63 -37.34 5.94
N SER A 381 5.45 -37.43 6.99
CA SER A 381 5.48 -38.61 7.87
C SER A 381 4.20 -38.78 8.70
N ILE A 382 3.48 -37.68 8.97
CA ILE A 382 2.26 -37.65 9.79
C ILE A 382 1.01 -37.76 8.91
N VAL A 383 0.92 -36.95 7.85
CA VAL A 383 -0.30 -36.83 7.04
C VAL A 383 -0.32 -37.74 5.80
N GLY A 384 0.78 -38.44 5.53
CA GLY A 384 0.98 -39.24 4.31
C GLY A 384 1.52 -38.41 3.14
N LYS A 385 2.15 -39.06 2.15
CA LYS A 385 2.81 -38.39 1.02
C LYS A 385 1.80 -37.88 -0.03
N ASP A 386 1.88 -36.60 -0.36
CA ASP A 386 1.15 -36.00 -1.51
C ASP A 386 1.89 -36.35 -2.83
N PRO A 387 1.24 -36.89 -3.87
CA PRO A 387 1.86 -37.09 -5.19
C PRO A 387 2.52 -35.83 -5.76
N LEU A 388 1.98 -34.64 -5.47
CA LEU A 388 2.57 -33.37 -5.89
C LEU A 388 3.93 -33.11 -5.26
N PHE A 389 4.22 -33.69 -4.08
CA PHE A 389 5.54 -33.59 -3.47
C PHE A 389 6.62 -34.30 -4.30
N GLN A 390 6.31 -35.45 -4.89
CA GLN A 390 7.25 -36.16 -5.76
C GLN A 390 7.54 -35.35 -7.03
N VAL A 391 6.49 -34.75 -7.63
CA VAL A 391 6.64 -33.83 -8.76
C VAL A 391 7.46 -32.61 -8.38
N ALA A 392 7.26 -32.04 -7.19
CA ALA A 392 8.01 -30.89 -6.70
C ALA A 392 9.51 -31.19 -6.54
N VAL A 393 9.85 -32.32 -5.92
CA VAL A 393 11.25 -32.75 -5.74
C VAL A 393 11.91 -33.03 -7.10
N ALA A 394 11.20 -33.67 -8.03
CA ALA A 394 11.70 -33.90 -9.38
C ALA A 394 11.89 -32.59 -10.17
N LEU A 395 10.96 -31.64 -10.04
CA LEU A 395 11.03 -30.33 -10.67
C LEU A 395 12.20 -29.50 -10.13
N GLU A 396 12.40 -29.50 -8.82
CA GLU A 396 13.56 -28.88 -8.16
C GLU A 396 14.86 -29.45 -8.74
N LYS A 397 15.01 -30.78 -8.75
CA LYS A 397 16.21 -31.43 -9.27
C LYS A 397 16.46 -31.08 -10.74
N ALA A 398 15.42 -31.08 -11.56
CA ALA A 398 15.52 -30.74 -12.98
C ALA A 398 15.92 -29.26 -13.18
N ALA A 399 15.30 -28.33 -12.45
CA ALA A 399 15.63 -26.91 -12.53
C ALA A 399 17.06 -26.62 -12.05
N LEU A 400 17.51 -27.25 -10.96
CA LEU A 400 18.87 -27.07 -10.41
C LEU A 400 19.97 -27.70 -11.28
N SER A 401 19.60 -28.62 -12.17
CA SER A 401 20.54 -29.26 -13.11
C SER A 401 20.59 -28.56 -14.48
N ASP A 402 19.70 -27.60 -14.74
CA ASP A 402 19.54 -26.96 -16.03
C ASP A 402 20.28 -25.60 -16.10
N GLU A 403 21.16 -25.46 -17.09
CA GLU A 403 22.03 -24.29 -17.25
C GLU A 403 21.24 -22.96 -17.30
N TYR A 404 20.02 -22.96 -17.84
CA TYR A 404 19.20 -21.76 -17.92
C TYR A 404 18.91 -21.17 -16.55
N PHE A 405 18.55 -22.01 -15.59
CA PHE A 405 18.13 -21.61 -14.24
C PHE A 405 19.35 -21.33 -13.35
N VAL A 406 20.39 -22.15 -13.44
CA VAL A 406 21.66 -21.95 -12.71
C VAL A 406 22.29 -20.61 -13.09
N LYS A 407 22.42 -20.31 -14.39
CA LYS A 407 22.99 -19.04 -14.87
C LYS A 407 22.18 -17.81 -14.44
N ARG A 408 20.87 -17.99 -14.23
CA ARG A 408 19.95 -16.93 -13.77
C ARG A 408 19.74 -16.91 -12.26
N LYS A 409 20.39 -17.81 -11.53
CA LYS A 409 20.27 -17.93 -10.08
C LYS A 409 18.83 -18.13 -9.61
N LEU A 410 18.09 -18.97 -10.32
CA LEU A 410 16.70 -19.31 -10.02
C LEU A 410 16.66 -20.54 -9.13
N TYR A 411 16.85 -20.34 -7.82
CA TYR A 411 16.81 -21.39 -6.79
C TYR A 411 15.43 -21.42 -6.11
N PRO A 412 15.00 -22.58 -5.57
CA PRO A 412 13.81 -22.65 -4.72
C PRO A 412 13.87 -21.62 -3.58
N ASN A 413 12.74 -20.99 -3.29
CA ASN A 413 12.59 -20.08 -2.17
C ASN A 413 11.60 -20.65 -1.14
N VAL A 414 11.42 -19.95 -0.02
CA VAL A 414 10.52 -20.40 1.07
C VAL A 414 9.10 -20.73 0.60
N ASP A 415 8.60 -20.06 -0.45
CA ASP A 415 7.22 -20.22 -0.93
C ASP A 415 6.99 -21.60 -1.56
N PHE A 416 8.02 -22.20 -2.18
CA PHE A 416 7.93 -23.48 -2.88
C PHE A 416 7.48 -24.61 -1.96
N TYR A 417 8.18 -24.80 -0.84
CA TYR A 417 7.82 -25.82 0.15
C TYR A 417 6.68 -25.37 1.07
N SER A 418 6.53 -24.06 1.34
CA SER A 418 5.41 -23.54 2.15
C SER A 418 4.05 -23.92 1.54
N GLY A 419 3.89 -23.76 0.23
CA GLY A 419 2.63 -24.08 -0.45
C GLY A 419 2.25 -25.56 -0.33
N LEU A 420 3.24 -26.46 -0.34
CA LEU A 420 3.02 -27.89 -0.17
C LEU A 420 2.71 -28.26 1.28
N VAL A 421 3.47 -27.72 2.23
CA VAL A 421 3.25 -27.97 3.67
C VAL A 421 1.88 -27.46 4.09
N TYR A 422 1.53 -26.22 3.75
CA TYR A 422 0.21 -25.64 4.05
C TYR A 422 -0.93 -26.45 3.46
N ARG A 423 -0.79 -26.89 2.21
CA ARG A 423 -1.76 -27.80 1.59
C ARG A 423 -1.90 -29.10 2.39
N ALA A 424 -0.79 -29.73 2.78
CA ALA A 424 -0.77 -31.00 3.47
C ALA A 424 -1.42 -30.94 4.86
N ILE A 425 -1.22 -29.84 5.59
CA ILE A 425 -1.83 -29.62 6.92
C ILE A 425 -3.21 -28.94 6.88
N GLY A 426 -3.79 -28.72 5.68
CA GLY A 426 -5.11 -28.10 5.55
C GLY A 426 -5.15 -26.58 5.82
N VAL A 427 -4.00 -25.91 5.86
CA VAL A 427 -3.89 -24.46 6.07
C VAL A 427 -3.98 -23.70 4.74
N PRO A 428 -4.88 -22.72 4.61
CA PRO A 428 -5.02 -21.92 3.39
C PRO A 428 -3.86 -20.92 3.17
N PRO A 429 -3.50 -20.59 1.91
CA PRO A 429 -2.38 -19.67 1.62
C PRO A 429 -2.49 -18.25 2.21
N GLN A 430 -3.69 -17.71 2.45
CA GLN A 430 -3.84 -16.38 3.06
C GLN A 430 -3.32 -16.30 4.50
N PHE A 431 -3.13 -17.44 5.18
CA PHE A 431 -2.60 -17.51 6.54
C PHE A 431 -1.14 -17.06 6.62
N THR A 432 -0.44 -16.93 5.49
CA THR A 432 0.89 -16.29 5.39
C THR A 432 0.90 -14.83 5.84
N ALA A 433 -0.26 -14.15 5.80
CA ALA A 433 -0.40 -12.77 6.27
C ALA A 433 -0.40 -12.66 7.80
N ILE A 434 -0.86 -13.70 8.52
CA ILE A 434 -0.92 -13.72 9.99
C ILE A 434 0.45 -13.46 10.62
N PRO A 435 1.52 -14.24 10.31
CA PRO A 435 2.81 -13.97 10.90
C PRO A 435 3.41 -12.63 10.45
N ARG A 436 3.14 -12.22 9.20
CA ARG A 436 3.67 -10.97 8.65
C ARG A 436 3.12 -9.70 9.32
N MET A 437 1.97 -9.80 10.01
CA MET A 437 1.43 -8.68 10.80
C MET A 437 2.44 -8.17 11.83
N VAL A 438 3.24 -9.06 12.41
CA VAL A 438 4.27 -8.72 13.39
C VAL A 438 5.30 -7.77 12.78
N GLY A 439 5.83 -8.12 11.61
CA GLY A 439 6.74 -7.25 10.86
C GLY A 439 6.10 -5.90 10.54
N TYR A 440 4.84 -5.89 10.07
CA TYR A 440 4.12 -4.64 9.77
C TYR A 440 3.94 -3.76 11.01
N LEU A 441 3.58 -4.35 12.16
CA LEU A 441 3.42 -3.66 13.44
C LEU A 441 4.76 -3.10 13.95
N ALA A 442 5.85 -3.87 13.85
CA ALA A 442 7.18 -3.40 14.23
C ALA A 442 7.62 -2.21 13.36
N HIS A 443 7.41 -2.29 12.04
CA HIS A 443 7.72 -1.20 11.11
C HIS A 443 6.81 0.02 11.29
N TRP A 444 5.54 -0.19 11.64
CA TRP A 444 4.61 0.89 11.99
C TRP A 444 5.07 1.60 13.27
N LEU A 445 5.40 0.88 14.34
CA LEU A 445 5.96 1.45 15.56
C LEU A 445 7.24 2.24 15.30
N GLU A 446 8.19 1.64 14.57
CA GLU A 446 9.44 2.30 14.21
C GLU A 446 9.18 3.61 13.42
N SER A 447 8.10 3.67 12.64
CA SER A 447 7.75 4.89 11.88
C SER A 447 7.25 6.03 12.76
N LEU A 448 6.56 5.71 13.86
CA LEU A 448 6.03 6.70 14.80
C LEU A 448 7.12 7.38 15.61
N ASP A 449 8.22 6.66 15.86
CA ASP A 449 9.34 7.14 16.68
C ASP A 449 10.52 7.67 15.84
N ASP A 450 10.55 7.39 14.54
CA ASP A 450 11.58 7.88 13.61
C ASP A 450 11.43 9.39 13.32
N PRO A 451 12.42 10.22 13.70
CA PRO A 451 12.37 11.67 13.47
C PRO A 451 12.49 12.07 12.00
N ASP A 452 13.02 11.18 11.15
CA ASP A 452 13.11 11.39 9.71
C ASP A 452 11.80 10.99 8.98
N THR A 453 10.83 10.40 9.68
CA THR A 453 9.52 10.04 9.11
C THR A 453 8.83 11.26 8.51
N LYS A 454 8.50 11.11 7.22
CA LYS A 454 7.74 12.08 6.43
C LYS A 454 6.68 11.32 5.69
N ILE A 455 5.60 12.02 5.34
CA ILE A 455 4.65 11.51 4.36
C ILE A 455 5.39 11.07 3.09
N MET A 456 5.10 9.87 2.62
CA MET A 456 5.72 9.32 1.43
C MET A 456 5.06 9.94 0.21
N ARG A 457 5.79 10.81 -0.49
CA ARG A 457 5.32 11.49 -1.70
C ARG A 457 6.44 11.51 -2.76
N PRO A 458 6.65 10.38 -3.46
CA PRO A 458 7.67 10.30 -4.49
C PRO A 458 7.42 11.29 -5.63
N GLN A 459 8.49 11.61 -6.36
CA GLN A 459 8.42 12.40 -7.57
C GLN A 459 7.95 11.55 -8.77
N GLN A 460 7.72 12.17 -9.92
CA GLN A 460 7.56 11.47 -11.19
C GLN A 460 8.44 12.09 -12.26
N VAL A 461 8.88 11.29 -13.23
CA VAL A 461 9.54 11.80 -14.43
C VAL A 461 8.46 12.16 -15.45
N LYS A 462 8.39 13.44 -15.82
CA LYS A 462 7.43 13.93 -16.81
C LYS A 462 7.75 13.38 -18.19
N MET A 463 6.75 12.79 -18.85
CA MET A 463 6.77 12.51 -20.29
C MET A 463 5.98 13.62 -20.98
N GLU A 464 6.60 14.37 -21.90
CA GLU A 464 5.95 15.55 -22.50
C GLU A 464 4.83 15.17 -23.47
N ARG A 465 3.64 15.75 -23.24
CA ARG A 465 2.62 16.01 -24.25
C ARG A 465 2.19 17.47 -24.08
N VAL A 466 2.29 18.27 -25.14
CA VAL A 466 1.76 19.63 -25.18
C VAL A 466 0.68 19.65 -26.24
N ASN A 467 -0.58 19.61 -25.81
CA ASN A 467 -1.72 19.73 -26.70
C ASN A 467 -2.11 21.21 -26.79
N ALA A 468 -2.11 21.76 -28.01
CA ALA A 468 -2.15 23.21 -28.23
C ALA A 468 -3.56 23.80 -28.46
N ARG A 469 -4.65 23.04 -28.26
CA ARG A 469 -6.03 23.56 -28.33
C ARG A 469 -7.04 22.58 -27.73
N LEU A 470 -7.91 23.10 -26.87
CA LEU A 470 -9.13 22.42 -26.43
C LEU A 470 -10.19 22.55 -27.55
N VAL A 471 -10.69 21.43 -28.06
CA VAL A 471 -11.92 21.42 -28.88
C VAL A 471 -12.98 20.74 -28.03
N VAL A 472 -13.85 21.56 -27.45
CA VAL A 472 -14.92 21.16 -26.54
C VAL A 472 -16.04 20.51 -27.35
N LEU A 473 -16.58 19.38 -26.88
CA LEU A 473 -17.68 18.67 -27.55
C LEU A 473 -19.01 18.74 -26.80
N SER A 474 -19.05 19.32 -25.60
CA SER A 474 -20.22 19.24 -24.74
C SER A 474 -21.39 20.10 -25.26
N ALA A 475 -22.39 19.41 -25.83
CA ALA A 475 -23.72 19.95 -26.14
C ALA A 475 -24.61 20.18 -24.89
N HIS A 476 -24.11 19.89 -23.69
CA HIS A 476 -24.86 19.91 -22.41
C HIS A 476 -24.60 21.14 -21.53
N LEU A 477 -23.85 22.14 -22.01
CA LEU A 477 -23.59 23.39 -21.27
C LEU A 477 -24.69 24.44 -21.45
N GLU A 478 -25.81 24.13 -22.12
CA GLU A 478 -26.97 25.02 -22.24
C GLU A 478 -27.73 25.11 -20.91
N VAL A 479 -27.17 25.84 -19.94
CA VAL A 479 -27.93 26.37 -18.81
C VAL A 479 -28.73 27.57 -19.34
N SER A 480 -30.04 27.56 -19.12
CA SER A 480 -30.99 28.58 -19.62
C SER A 480 -30.71 30.02 -19.15
N ASP A 481 -29.81 30.18 -18.17
CA ASP A 481 -29.16 31.45 -17.82
C ASP A 481 -27.65 31.27 -18.04
N PRO A 482 -26.99 32.07 -18.89
CA PRO A 482 -25.54 32.08 -18.93
C PRO A 482 -25.01 32.44 -17.54
N MET A 483 -24.00 31.71 -17.07
CA MET A 483 -23.17 32.18 -15.95
C MET A 483 -22.80 33.64 -16.22
N PRO A 484 -22.85 34.53 -15.21
CA PRO A 484 -22.39 35.91 -15.40
C PRO A 484 -21.01 35.87 -16.05
N ALA A 485 -20.92 36.64 -17.15
CA ALA A 485 -19.91 36.61 -18.21
C ALA A 485 -18.61 35.87 -17.88
N ALA A 486 -18.24 34.98 -18.81
CA ALA A 486 -16.92 34.40 -19.06
C ALA A 486 -15.88 34.71 -17.99
N ILE A 487 -15.41 33.65 -17.33
CA ILE A 487 -14.12 33.66 -16.66
C ILE A 487 -13.14 34.28 -17.69
N GLU A 488 -12.71 35.55 -17.48
CA GLU A 488 -11.88 36.30 -18.46
C GLU A 488 -10.73 35.40 -18.91
N PRO A 489 -10.17 35.44 -20.13
CA PRO A 489 -9.06 34.55 -20.47
C PRO A 489 -7.86 34.71 -19.50
N TRP A 490 -7.70 33.83 -18.49
CA TRP A 490 -6.78 34.03 -17.36
C TRP A 490 -5.31 33.70 -17.66
N CYS A 491 -4.94 33.47 -18.91
CA CYS A 491 -3.53 33.35 -19.29
C CYS A 491 -3.27 33.72 -20.76
N THR A 492 -2.62 34.87 -20.95
CA THR A 492 -1.80 35.17 -22.13
C THR A 492 -0.35 34.71 -21.93
N SER A 493 -0.08 33.86 -20.92
CA SER A 493 1.28 33.36 -20.71
C SER A 493 1.69 32.48 -21.89
N SER A 494 2.57 33.04 -22.71
CA SER A 494 3.25 32.39 -23.81
C SER A 494 3.74 31.01 -23.38
N VAL A 495 3.55 30.04 -24.27
CA VAL A 495 4.18 28.72 -24.23
C VAL A 495 5.64 28.88 -23.81
N GLY A 496 5.93 28.64 -22.54
CA GLY A 496 7.30 28.56 -22.05
C GLY A 496 7.94 27.41 -22.80
N ALA A 497 8.88 27.74 -23.69
CA ALA A 497 9.67 26.78 -24.44
C ALA A 497 10.20 25.66 -23.52
N PRO A 498 10.36 24.42 -24.01
CA PRO A 498 10.92 23.35 -23.21
C PRO A 498 12.26 23.80 -22.66
N HIS A 499 12.45 23.63 -21.34
CA HIS A 499 13.75 23.83 -20.71
C HIS A 499 14.79 23.10 -21.56
N GLY A 500 15.76 23.83 -22.12
CA GLY A 500 16.76 23.25 -23.02
C GLY A 500 17.39 22.00 -22.40
N SER A 501 17.68 21.00 -23.23
CA SER A 501 18.07 19.64 -22.79
C SER A 501 19.00 19.65 -21.56
N LEU A 502 18.59 18.92 -20.51
CA LEU A 502 19.39 18.73 -19.29
C LEU A 502 20.42 17.60 -19.45
N LYS A 503 20.49 17.00 -20.64
CA LYS A 503 21.38 15.88 -20.97
C LYS A 503 22.84 16.26 -20.75
N GLY A 504 23.60 15.32 -20.24
CA GLY A 504 25.03 15.46 -19.99
C GLY A 504 25.54 14.34 -19.11
N ASN A 505 26.63 14.56 -18.40
CA ASN A 505 27.18 13.57 -17.47
C ASN A 505 27.64 14.24 -16.17
N LEU A 506 27.66 13.43 -15.12
CA LEU A 506 28.34 13.73 -13.86
C LEU A 506 29.59 12.86 -13.79
N THR A 507 30.74 13.48 -13.50
CA THR A 507 31.93 12.76 -13.08
C THR A 507 31.95 12.72 -11.56
N ILE A 508 31.89 11.53 -10.97
CA ILE A 508 31.87 11.31 -9.53
C ILE A 508 33.20 10.69 -9.11
N VAL A 509 33.89 11.31 -8.17
CA VAL A 509 35.16 10.86 -7.60
C VAL A 509 34.92 10.41 -6.17
N HIS A 510 35.24 9.16 -5.87
CA HIS A 510 35.21 8.66 -4.50
C HIS A 510 36.50 9.06 -3.79
N GLU A 511 36.46 10.00 -2.84
CA GLU A 511 37.67 10.63 -2.29
C GLU A 511 38.60 9.62 -1.59
N ARG A 512 38.05 8.62 -0.89
CA ARG A 512 38.85 7.59 -0.22
C ARG A 512 39.66 6.71 -1.17
N THR A 513 39.16 6.45 -2.39
CA THR A 513 39.78 5.48 -3.32
C THR A 513 40.36 6.13 -4.56
N GLY A 514 40.08 7.42 -4.79
CA GLY A 514 40.44 8.13 -6.02
C GLY A 514 39.72 7.64 -7.28
N LYS A 515 38.88 6.59 -7.18
CA LYS A 515 38.16 6.02 -8.33
C LYS A 515 37.18 7.04 -8.90
N LYS A 516 37.18 7.16 -10.23
CA LYS A 516 36.29 8.04 -10.98
C LYS A 516 35.21 7.21 -11.67
N TYR A 517 33.99 7.69 -11.57
CA TYR A 517 32.80 7.09 -12.15
C TYR A 517 32.12 8.13 -13.03
N ARG A 518 31.62 7.72 -14.19
CA ARG A 518 30.85 8.59 -15.08
C ARG A 518 29.40 8.15 -15.07
N VAL A 519 28.50 9.08 -14.77
CA VAL A 519 27.06 8.82 -14.67
C VAL A 519 26.30 9.72 -15.62
N SER A 520 25.45 9.15 -16.46
CA SER A 520 24.70 9.92 -17.46
C SER A 520 23.48 10.60 -16.86
N VAL A 521 23.27 11.86 -17.26
CA VAL A 521 22.08 12.65 -16.97
C VAL A 521 21.16 12.58 -18.18
N SER A 522 19.91 12.18 -17.95
CA SER A 522 18.87 12.13 -18.98
C SER A 522 18.48 13.53 -19.46
N GLU A 523 17.74 13.60 -20.57
CA GLU A 523 17.17 14.85 -21.08
C GLU A 523 16.21 15.54 -20.09
N HIS A 524 15.59 14.76 -19.20
CA HIS A 524 14.68 15.25 -18.14
C HIS A 524 15.41 15.59 -16.82
N GLY A 525 16.74 15.61 -16.81
CA GLY A 525 17.55 15.94 -15.64
C GLY A 525 17.54 14.83 -14.58
N THR A 526 17.44 13.56 -15.00
CA THR A 526 17.40 12.42 -14.09
C THR A 526 18.66 11.56 -14.20
N VAL A 527 19.06 10.98 -13.07
CA VAL A 527 20.14 9.99 -12.96
C VAL A 527 19.53 8.68 -12.47
N ARG A 528 19.92 7.53 -13.07
CA ARG A 528 19.47 6.23 -12.57
C ARG A 528 20.12 5.92 -11.23
N SER A 529 19.32 5.64 -10.21
CA SER A 529 19.82 5.34 -8.87
C SER A 529 20.76 4.12 -8.83
N THR A 530 20.56 3.16 -9.72
CA THR A 530 21.41 1.97 -9.87
C THR A 530 22.80 2.27 -10.41
N ASP A 531 23.01 3.40 -11.10
CA ASP A 531 24.35 3.79 -11.54
C ASP A 531 25.18 4.31 -10.37
N LEU A 532 24.54 4.95 -9.39
CA LEU A 532 25.18 5.36 -8.14
C LEU A 532 25.54 4.15 -7.25
N LYS A 533 24.77 3.06 -7.33
CA LYS A 533 25.10 1.79 -6.65
C LYS A 533 26.44 1.19 -7.11
N LYS A 534 26.90 1.50 -8.33
CA LYS A 534 28.18 0.99 -8.85
C LYS A 534 29.41 1.66 -8.21
N ILE A 535 29.20 2.73 -7.45
CA ILE A 535 30.26 3.42 -6.74
C ILE A 535 30.62 2.59 -5.52
N THR A 536 31.78 1.92 -5.58
CA THR A 536 32.27 1.06 -4.50
C THR A 536 33.69 1.45 -4.09
N THR A 537 34.09 0.98 -2.92
CA THR A 537 35.45 1.14 -2.37
C THR A 537 36.35 -0.06 -2.59
N GLY A 538 35.84 -1.19 -3.08
CA GLY A 538 36.58 -2.44 -3.27
C GLY A 538 35.67 -3.58 -3.74
N ASN A 539 36.17 -4.82 -3.67
CA ASN A 539 35.45 -6.01 -4.14
C ASN A 539 34.31 -6.45 -3.19
N ASP A 540 34.40 -6.11 -1.90
CA ASP A 540 33.41 -6.52 -0.88
C ASP A 540 32.39 -5.42 -0.52
N ASP A 541 32.45 -4.27 -1.20
CA ASP A 541 31.55 -3.14 -0.96
C ASP A 541 30.30 -3.24 -1.86
N LYS A 542 29.12 -3.29 -1.23
CA LYS A 542 27.80 -3.40 -1.90
C LYS A 542 27.37 -2.12 -2.63
N GLY A 543 28.18 -1.08 -2.52
CA GLY A 543 28.03 0.20 -3.19
C GLY A 543 27.13 1.18 -2.46
N ILE A 544 27.17 2.43 -2.91
CA ILE A 544 26.46 3.53 -2.25
C ILE A 544 24.94 3.36 -2.35
N LYS A 545 24.29 3.42 -1.18
CA LYS A 545 22.83 3.46 -1.04
C LYS A 545 22.35 4.92 -0.96
N LEU A 546 21.17 5.18 -1.50
CA LEU A 546 20.58 6.52 -1.48
C LEU A 546 19.57 6.63 -0.33
N TYR A 547 19.78 7.58 0.57
CA TYR A 547 18.85 7.82 1.67
C TYR A 547 17.87 8.96 1.31
N ASP A 548 16.58 8.64 1.23
CA ASP A 548 15.54 9.59 0.81
C ASP A 548 14.22 9.48 1.62
N PRO A 549 14.20 9.91 2.89
CA PRO A 549 12.99 9.89 3.71
C PRO A 549 11.84 10.69 3.09
N GLY A 550 10.70 10.02 2.88
CA GLY A 550 9.53 10.60 2.21
C GLY A 550 9.64 10.67 0.69
N TYR A 551 10.72 10.15 0.09
CA TYR A 551 10.99 10.18 -1.36
C TYR A 551 11.06 11.59 -1.96
N LEU A 552 11.79 12.50 -1.31
CA LEU A 552 11.84 13.92 -1.67
C LEU A 552 12.54 14.20 -3.00
N ASN A 553 13.39 13.27 -3.48
CA ASN A 553 14.09 13.40 -4.76
C ASN A 553 14.00 12.17 -5.68
N THR A 554 13.36 11.09 -5.23
CA THR A 554 13.23 9.83 -5.97
C THR A 554 11.95 9.79 -6.78
N ALA A 555 12.08 9.52 -8.09
CA ALA A 555 10.99 9.22 -9.00
C ALA A 555 11.00 7.73 -9.36
N PRO A 556 10.02 6.93 -8.91
CA PRO A 556 9.90 5.52 -9.27
C PRO A 556 9.24 5.29 -10.63
N VAL A 557 8.57 6.31 -11.19
CA VAL A 557 7.75 6.16 -12.40
C VAL A 557 7.99 7.31 -13.38
N ARG A 558 7.74 7.02 -14.66
CA ARG A 558 7.47 8.03 -15.67
C ARG A 558 5.97 8.20 -15.79
N SER A 559 5.50 9.43 -15.95
CA SER A 559 4.07 9.66 -16.16
C SER A 559 3.80 10.80 -17.13
N SER A 560 2.73 10.61 -17.89
CA SER A 560 2.18 11.57 -18.85
C SER A 560 0.81 12.10 -18.41
N ILE A 561 0.31 11.71 -17.23
CA ILE A 561 -1.07 11.95 -16.78
C ILE A 561 -1.27 13.40 -16.34
N SER A 562 -0.40 13.91 -15.48
CA SER A 562 -0.48 15.27 -14.93
C SER A 562 0.90 15.92 -14.80
N TYR A 563 0.92 17.25 -14.75
CA TYR A 563 2.12 18.06 -14.54
C TYR A 563 1.82 19.20 -13.58
N ILE A 564 2.69 19.39 -12.59
CA ILE A 564 2.60 20.49 -11.63
C ILE A 564 3.87 21.33 -11.63
N ASP A 565 3.68 22.65 -11.72
CA ASP A 565 4.69 23.62 -11.31
C ASP A 565 4.20 24.40 -10.10
N GLY A 566 4.64 23.99 -8.90
CA GLY A 566 4.17 24.58 -7.65
C GLY A 566 4.67 26.00 -7.39
N ASP A 567 5.76 26.42 -8.05
CA ASP A 567 6.29 27.78 -7.92
C ASP A 567 5.49 28.75 -8.81
N GLU A 568 5.13 28.32 -10.01
CA GLU A 568 4.32 29.10 -10.97
C GLU A 568 2.81 28.91 -10.79
N GLY A 569 2.38 28.00 -9.90
CA GLY A 569 0.97 27.68 -9.69
C GLY A 569 0.30 27.00 -10.89
N ILE A 570 1.05 26.23 -11.66
CA ILE A 570 0.55 25.54 -12.86
C ILE A 570 0.11 24.12 -12.49
N LEU A 571 -1.10 23.74 -12.89
CA LEU A 571 -1.58 22.36 -12.92
C LEU A 571 -2.10 22.04 -14.31
N ARG A 572 -1.63 20.94 -14.88
CA ARG A 572 -2.09 20.45 -16.20
C ARG A 572 -2.46 18.98 -16.15
N TYR A 573 -3.56 18.62 -16.79
CA TYR A 573 -3.95 17.23 -17.05
C TYR A 573 -3.74 16.92 -18.52
N ARG A 574 -2.90 15.92 -18.83
CA ARG A 574 -2.54 15.54 -20.21
C ARG A 574 -2.12 16.72 -21.11
N GLY A 575 -1.57 17.78 -20.51
CA GLY A 575 -1.14 19.00 -21.20
C GLY A 575 -2.14 20.16 -21.18
N TYR A 576 -3.41 19.93 -20.85
CA TYR A 576 -4.43 20.97 -20.75
C TYR A 576 -4.36 21.70 -19.39
N PRO A 577 -4.44 23.05 -19.36
CA PRO A 577 -4.59 23.82 -18.12
C PRO A 577 -5.83 23.40 -17.33
N ILE A 578 -5.71 23.35 -16.00
CA ILE A 578 -6.81 22.91 -15.16
C ILE A 578 -8.00 23.89 -15.21
N GLU A 579 -7.73 25.17 -15.40
CA GLU A 579 -8.73 26.24 -15.50
C GLU A 579 -9.60 26.06 -16.75
N GLU A 580 -8.98 25.78 -17.91
CA GLU A 580 -9.71 25.53 -19.17
C GLU A 580 -10.63 24.31 -19.06
N LEU A 581 -10.15 23.23 -18.42
CA LEU A 581 -10.95 22.02 -18.18
C LEU A 581 -12.11 22.30 -17.21
N ALA A 582 -11.86 23.06 -16.14
CA ALA A 582 -12.89 23.43 -15.17
C ALA A 582 -14.00 24.27 -15.82
N GLU A 583 -13.65 25.15 -16.76
CA GLU A 583 -14.61 25.98 -17.48
C GLU A 583 -15.45 25.19 -18.48
N SER A 584 -14.79 24.31 -19.24
CA SER A 584 -15.30 23.85 -20.53
C SER A 584 -15.49 22.35 -20.65
N SER A 585 -15.34 21.59 -19.55
CA SER A 585 -15.53 20.14 -19.56
C SER A 585 -16.40 19.68 -18.40
N THR A 586 -16.93 18.47 -18.53
CA THR A 586 -17.54 17.69 -17.45
C THR A 586 -16.52 16.79 -16.76
N PHE A 587 -16.83 16.30 -15.55
CA PHE A 587 -15.94 15.37 -14.86
C PHE A 587 -15.69 14.09 -15.66
N LEU A 588 -16.70 13.52 -16.31
CA LEU A 588 -16.54 12.27 -17.08
C LEU A 588 -15.68 12.48 -18.34
N GLU A 589 -15.75 13.63 -19.00
CA GLU A 589 -14.80 13.98 -20.08
C GLU A 589 -13.36 14.05 -19.57
N VAL A 590 -13.15 14.66 -18.41
CA VAL A 590 -11.82 14.75 -17.78
C VAL A 590 -11.33 13.38 -17.30
N ALA A 591 -12.22 12.54 -16.77
CA ALA A 591 -11.90 11.16 -16.41
C ALA A 591 -11.46 10.36 -17.63
N TYR A 592 -12.19 10.47 -18.75
CA TYR A 592 -11.81 9.87 -20.03
C TYR A 592 -10.43 10.38 -20.49
N LEU A 593 -10.20 11.69 -20.45
CA LEU A 593 -8.91 12.30 -20.79
C LEU A 593 -7.77 11.72 -19.96
N LEU A 594 -7.93 11.62 -18.64
CA LEU A 594 -6.90 11.09 -17.75
C LEU A 594 -6.60 9.62 -18.06
N ILE A 595 -7.62 8.80 -18.26
CA ILE A 595 -7.50 7.35 -18.47
C ILE A 595 -6.97 7.03 -19.86
N TYR A 596 -7.59 7.56 -20.91
CA TYR A 596 -7.30 7.21 -22.32
C TYR A 596 -6.31 8.16 -23.01
N GLY A 597 -5.99 9.30 -22.37
CA GLY A 597 -4.93 10.21 -22.79
C GLY A 597 -5.34 11.27 -23.82
N ASN A 598 -6.58 11.26 -24.30
CA ASN A 598 -7.17 12.26 -25.19
C ASN A 598 -8.61 12.55 -24.74
N LEU A 599 -9.15 13.73 -25.07
CA LEU A 599 -10.57 14.01 -24.86
C LEU A 599 -11.43 13.06 -25.70
N PRO A 600 -12.60 12.61 -25.19
CA PRO A 600 -13.48 11.73 -25.93
C PRO A 600 -14.11 12.47 -27.12
N THR A 601 -14.48 11.72 -28.17
CA THR A 601 -15.51 12.16 -29.13
C THR A 601 -16.89 12.12 -28.48
N GLN A 602 -17.90 12.79 -29.05
CA GLN A 602 -19.24 12.80 -28.47
C GLN A 602 -19.85 11.38 -28.35
N ARG A 603 -19.57 10.51 -29.31
CA ARG A 603 -19.96 9.10 -29.23
C ARG A 603 -19.25 8.38 -28.08
N GLN A 604 -17.93 8.57 -27.94
CA GLN A 604 -17.17 7.97 -26.84
C GLN A 604 -17.60 8.46 -25.46
N LEU A 605 -17.99 9.73 -25.35
CA LEU A 605 -18.54 10.28 -24.12
C LEU A 605 -19.89 9.65 -23.78
N ALA A 606 -20.80 9.59 -24.76
CA ALA A 606 -22.11 8.95 -24.57
C ALA A 606 -21.98 7.46 -24.19
N ASP A 607 -21.04 6.75 -24.84
CA ASP A 607 -20.73 5.35 -24.51
C ASP A 607 -20.19 5.25 -23.06
N LEU A 608 -19.28 6.13 -22.64
CA LEU A 608 -18.76 6.15 -21.27
C LEU A 608 -19.86 6.44 -20.25
N GLU A 609 -20.69 7.46 -20.48
CA GLU A 609 -21.80 7.82 -19.60
C GLU A 609 -22.78 6.67 -19.46
N PHE A 610 -23.12 6.02 -20.57
CA PHE A 610 -23.97 4.84 -20.58
C PHE A 610 -23.36 3.70 -19.74
N GLU A 611 -22.11 3.29 -20.01
CA GLU A 611 -21.45 2.19 -19.30
C GLU A 611 -21.29 2.48 -17.79
N VAL A 612 -20.93 3.71 -17.41
CA VAL A 612 -20.85 4.13 -16.00
C VAL A 612 -22.24 4.06 -15.34
N SER A 613 -23.30 4.48 -16.05
CA SER A 613 -24.67 4.44 -15.52
C SER A 613 -25.18 3.01 -15.26
N GLN A 614 -24.72 2.03 -16.04
CA GLN A 614 -25.08 0.61 -15.85
C GLN A 614 -24.42 0.00 -14.61
N HIS A 615 -23.40 0.65 -14.05
CA HIS A 615 -22.62 0.14 -12.93
C HIS A 615 -22.79 0.94 -11.63
N LEU A 616 -23.84 1.76 -11.49
CA LEU A 616 -24.07 2.55 -10.28
C LEU A 616 -24.47 1.70 -9.06
N ALA A 617 -25.13 0.56 -9.27
CA ALA A 617 -25.67 -0.25 -8.19
C ALA A 617 -24.58 -0.98 -7.38
N LEU A 618 -24.80 -1.08 -6.06
CA LEU A 618 -23.94 -1.83 -5.14
C LEU A 618 -24.56 -3.19 -4.80
N PRO A 619 -23.74 -4.25 -4.63
CA PRO A 619 -24.21 -5.52 -4.08
C PRO A 619 -24.81 -5.35 -2.68
N GLN A 620 -25.91 -6.07 -2.36
CA GLN A 620 -26.65 -5.93 -1.09
C GLN A 620 -25.77 -6.13 0.18
N GLY A 621 -24.72 -6.96 0.11
CA GLY A 621 -23.82 -7.21 1.24
C GLY A 621 -22.83 -6.09 1.58
N LEU A 622 -22.69 -5.07 0.73
CA LEU A 622 -21.72 -3.98 0.90
C LEU A 622 -22.19 -2.89 1.90
N LEU A 623 -23.45 -2.95 2.35
CA LEU A 623 -24.13 -1.85 3.05
C LEU A 623 -24.16 -2.01 4.58
N SER A 624 -23.63 -3.10 5.11
CA SER A 624 -23.60 -3.44 6.54
C SER A 624 -22.41 -2.76 7.24
N ILE A 625 -22.53 -1.44 7.44
CA ILE A 625 -21.49 -0.60 8.04
C ILE A 625 -22.01 -0.06 9.38
N PRO A 626 -21.19 -0.04 10.45
CA PRO A 626 -21.59 0.57 11.73
C PRO A 626 -22.00 2.04 11.55
N GLN A 627 -23.03 2.48 12.27
CA GLN A 627 -23.56 3.84 12.16
C GLN A 627 -22.55 4.90 12.65
N ASP A 628 -21.69 4.55 13.59
CA ASP A 628 -20.64 5.40 14.17
C ASP A 628 -19.30 5.33 13.40
N ALA A 629 -19.25 4.58 12.29
CA ALA A 629 -18.04 4.46 11.48
C ALA A 629 -17.69 5.79 10.80
N HIS A 630 -16.41 6.09 10.65
CA HIS A 630 -16.00 7.26 9.87
C HIS A 630 -16.34 7.07 8.37
N PRO A 631 -16.93 8.05 7.67
CA PRO A 631 -17.35 7.89 6.26
C PRO A 631 -16.24 7.46 5.30
N SER A 632 -15.01 7.95 5.49
CA SER A 632 -13.87 7.51 4.67
C SER A 632 -13.42 6.08 4.95
N GLY A 633 -13.52 5.62 6.21
CA GLY A 633 -13.26 4.22 6.56
C GLY A 633 -14.33 3.30 5.97
N ALA A 634 -15.60 3.74 6.02
CA ALA A 634 -16.71 3.06 5.38
C ALA A 634 -16.50 2.93 3.85
N PHE A 635 -16.07 4.01 3.19
CA PHE A 635 -15.73 3.99 1.76
C PHE A 635 -14.58 3.01 1.46
N LEU A 636 -13.50 3.06 2.25
CA LEU A 636 -12.35 2.17 2.13
C LEU A 636 -12.77 0.69 2.21
N SER A 637 -13.56 0.35 3.23
CA SER A 637 -14.05 -1.01 3.46
C SER A 637 -14.94 -1.49 2.31
N ALA A 638 -15.87 -0.64 1.86
CA ALA A 638 -16.73 -0.94 0.71
C ALA A 638 -15.92 -1.15 -0.57
N MET A 639 -14.96 -0.26 -0.88
CA MET A 639 -14.09 -0.38 -2.05
C MET A 639 -13.27 -1.67 -2.02
N SER A 640 -12.70 -2.03 -0.86
CA SER A 640 -11.99 -3.31 -0.71
C SER A 640 -12.90 -4.51 -0.93
N THR A 641 -14.16 -4.43 -0.50
CA THR A 641 -15.13 -5.53 -0.57
C THR A 641 -15.70 -5.74 -1.98
N LEU A 642 -15.63 -4.74 -2.87
CA LEU A 642 -15.98 -4.92 -4.29
C LEU A 642 -15.13 -6.01 -4.97
N SER A 643 -13.90 -6.24 -4.52
CA SER A 643 -13.04 -7.33 -5.02
C SER A 643 -13.68 -8.72 -4.89
N LEU A 644 -14.59 -8.91 -3.92
CA LEU A 644 -15.28 -10.19 -3.68
C LEU A 644 -16.41 -10.45 -4.68
N PHE A 645 -17.02 -9.39 -5.21
CA PHE A 645 -18.16 -9.46 -6.13
C PHE A 645 -17.75 -9.43 -7.60
N HIS A 646 -16.46 -9.21 -7.86
CA HIS A 646 -15.90 -9.08 -9.20
C HIS A 646 -14.72 -10.04 -9.39
N PRO A 647 -14.94 -11.37 -9.35
CA PRO A 647 -13.88 -12.36 -9.54
C PRO A 647 -13.22 -12.26 -10.93
N ASP A 648 -13.91 -11.66 -11.91
CA ASP A 648 -13.38 -11.34 -13.24
C ASP A 648 -12.27 -10.28 -13.22
N ALA A 649 -12.08 -9.57 -12.10
CA ALA A 649 -10.97 -8.66 -11.87
C ALA A 649 -9.81 -9.28 -11.08
N ASN A 650 -9.93 -10.51 -10.56
CA ASN A 650 -8.93 -11.08 -9.66
C ASN A 650 -7.87 -11.92 -10.42
N PRO A 651 -6.60 -11.48 -10.46
CA PRO A 651 -5.54 -12.18 -11.21
C PRO A 651 -5.13 -13.52 -10.60
N SER A 652 -5.43 -13.78 -9.31
CA SER A 652 -5.21 -15.10 -8.69
C SER A 652 -6.24 -16.16 -9.14
N HIS A 653 -7.42 -15.71 -9.59
CA HIS A 653 -8.45 -16.57 -10.18
C HIS A 653 -8.29 -16.69 -11.69
N MET A 654 -8.15 -15.55 -12.37
CA MET A 654 -8.26 -15.47 -13.83
C MET A 654 -6.89 -15.56 -14.54
N GLY A 655 -5.79 -15.52 -13.78
CA GLY A 655 -4.42 -15.54 -14.30
C GLY A 655 -3.79 -14.13 -14.36
N GLN A 656 -2.46 -14.06 -14.41
CA GLN A 656 -1.74 -12.77 -14.34
C GLN A 656 -1.88 -11.91 -15.60
N ASP A 657 -2.34 -12.51 -16.71
CA ASP A 657 -2.44 -11.85 -18.02
C ASP A 657 -3.82 -11.19 -18.27
N ILE A 658 -4.72 -11.20 -17.28
CA ILE A 658 -6.11 -10.78 -17.44
C ILE A 658 -6.27 -9.34 -17.93
N TYR A 659 -5.33 -8.47 -17.54
CA TYR A 659 -5.35 -7.06 -17.91
C TYR A 659 -4.75 -6.78 -19.30
N LYS A 660 -4.30 -7.81 -20.03
CA LYS A 660 -4.01 -7.66 -21.48
C LYS A 660 -5.31 -7.48 -22.28
N SER A 661 -6.45 -7.91 -21.74
CA SER A 661 -7.76 -7.69 -22.36
C SER A 661 -8.27 -6.30 -22.04
N LYS A 662 -8.33 -5.43 -23.06
CA LYS A 662 -8.89 -4.09 -22.94
C LYS A 662 -10.33 -4.10 -22.42
N GLN A 663 -11.15 -5.06 -22.85
CA GLN A 663 -12.55 -5.19 -22.40
C GLN A 663 -12.64 -5.44 -20.89
N VAL A 664 -11.74 -6.27 -20.34
CA VAL A 664 -11.71 -6.55 -18.89
C VAL A 664 -11.31 -5.30 -18.12
N VAL A 665 -10.30 -4.57 -18.62
CA VAL A 665 -9.79 -3.33 -18.03
C VAL A 665 -10.86 -2.24 -18.03
N ASP A 666 -11.47 -1.96 -19.19
CA ASP A 666 -12.51 -0.94 -19.35
C ASP A 666 -13.72 -1.23 -18.45
N LYS A 667 -14.16 -2.49 -18.37
CA LYS A 667 -15.24 -2.90 -17.47
C LYS A 667 -14.94 -2.57 -16.00
N GLN A 668 -13.69 -2.74 -15.53
CA GLN A 668 -13.36 -2.40 -14.14
C GLN A 668 -13.29 -0.88 -13.94
N ILE A 669 -12.82 -0.14 -14.94
CA ILE A 669 -12.85 1.34 -14.94
C ILE A 669 -14.28 1.84 -14.75
N PHE A 670 -15.23 1.34 -15.55
CA PHE A 670 -16.64 1.77 -15.48
C PHE A 670 -17.27 1.42 -14.13
N ARG A 671 -16.98 0.24 -13.58
CA ARG A 671 -17.44 -0.15 -12.24
C ARG A 671 -16.93 0.78 -11.15
N VAL A 672 -15.63 1.06 -11.12
CA VAL A 672 -15.05 1.93 -10.09
C VAL A 672 -15.62 3.36 -10.20
N LEU A 673 -15.72 3.91 -11.41
CA LEU A 673 -16.32 5.23 -11.61
C LEU A 673 -17.80 5.25 -11.22
N GLY A 674 -18.58 4.26 -11.63
CA GLY A 674 -20.03 4.20 -11.34
C GLY A 674 -20.35 3.97 -9.86
N GLN A 675 -19.60 3.11 -9.18
CA GLN A 675 -19.91 2.71 -7.80
C GLN A 675 -19.38 3.70 -6.76
N ALA A 676 -18.34 4.48 -7.06
CA ALA A 676 -17.73 5.40 -6.09
C ALA A 676 -18.72 6.44 -5.53
N PRO A 677 -19.54 7.15 -6.34
CA PRO A 677 -20.55 8.07 -5.82
C PRO A 677 -21.57 7.37 -4.90
N THR A 678 -22.03 6.18 -5.28
CA THR A 678 -23.01 5.43 -4.49
C THR A 678 -22.43 4.92 -3.18
N ILE A 679 -21.17 4.50 -3.15
CA ILE A 679 -20.46 4.15 -1.91
C ILE A 679 -20.37 5.38 -0.99
N ALA A 680 -19.94 6.52 -1.53
CA ALA A 680 -19.80 7.75 -0.75
C ALA A 680 -21.13 8.24 -0.18
N ALA A 681 -22.19 8.26 -1.00
CA ALA A 681 -23.52 8.66 -0.57
C ALA A 681 -24.06 7.73 0.53
N ASN A 682 -23.94 6.41 0.35
CA ASN A 682 -24.38 5.45 1.36
C ASN A 682 -23.59 5.60 2.67
N ALA A 683 -22.27 5.76 2.61
CA ALA A 683 -21.45 5.98 3.80
C ALA A 683 -21.88 7.25 4.57
N PHE A 684 -22.15 8.34 3.86
CA PHE A 684 -22.61 9.59 4.46
C PHE A 684 -24.03 9.46 5.07
N LEU A 685 -24.98 8.87 4.33
CA LEU A 685 -26.35 8.71 4.81
C LEU A 685 -26.41 7.80 6.04
N ARG A 686 -25.72 6.66 6.00
CA ARG A 686 -25.61 5.72 7.12
C ARG A 686 -25.11 6.41 8.38
N THR A 687 -24.00 7.13 8.28
CA THR A 687 -23.40 7.84 9.43
C THR A 687 -24.28 8.98 9.94
N SER A 688 -25.16 9.51 9.09
CA SER A 688 -26.20 10.48 9.46
C SER A 688 -27.49 9.85 9.98
N GLY A 689 -27.54 8.52 10.18
CA GLY A 689 -28.73 7.79 10.62
C GLY A 689 -29.85 7.71 9.57
N LYS A 690 -29.54 7.95 8.30
CA LYS A 690 -30.48 7.93 7.17
C LYS A 690 -30.36 6.62 6.38
N PRO A 691 -31.48 6.12 5.80
CA PRO A 691 -31.45 4.97 4.91
C PRO A 691 -30.69 5.29 3.61
N PRO A 692 -30.20 4.28 2.88
CA PRO A 692 -29.50 4.52 1.63
C PRO A 692 -30.51 4.89 0.53
N VAL A 693 -30.12 5.79 -0.36
CA VAL A 693 -30.89 6.12 -1.56
C VAL A 693 -30.26 5.45 -2.77
N LEU A 694 -31.08 4.80 -3.60
CA LEU A 694 -30.61 4.18 -4.83
C LEU A 694 -30.24 5.25 -5.88
N PRO A 695 -29.18 5.05 -6.66
CA PRO A 695 -28.82 5.96 -7.74
C PRO A 695 -29.87 5.98 -8.87
N SER A 696 -29.90 7.07 -9.63
CA SER A 696 -30.68 7.23 -10.86
C SER A 696 -29.76 7.17 -12.09
N CYS A 697 -30.13 6.36 -13.08
CA CYS A 697 -29.39 6.27 -14.36
C CYS A 697 -29.72 7.41 -15.34
N ASN A 698 -30.68 8.27 -15.02
CA ASN A 698 -31.15 9.35 -15.90
C ASN A 698 -30.55 10.73 -15.55
N LEU A 699 -29.66 10.78 -14.57
CA LEU A 699 -29.02 12.01 -14.10
C LEU A 699 -27.54 12.01 -14.47
N SER A 700 -26.96 13.19 -14.66
CA SER A 700 -25.50 13.30 -14.82
C SER A 700 -24.76 12.83 -13.57
N TYR A 701 -23.45 12.62 -13.70
CA TYR A 701 -22.61 12.08 -12.61
C TYR A 701 -22.70 12.91 -11.31
N ALA A 702 -22.69 14.24 -11.40
CA ALA A 702 -22.80 15.14 -10.26
C ALA A 702 -24.24 15.25 -9.73
N GLU A 703 -25.24 15.35 -10.63
CA GLU A 703 -26.65 15.36 -10.24
C GLU A 703 -27.05 14.08 -9.50
N ASN A 704 -26.58 12.92 -9.97
CA ASN A 704 -26.89 11.65 -9.34
C ASN A 704 -26.38 11.57 -7.89
N LEU A 705 -25.20 12.14 -7.61
CA LEU A 705 -24.70 12.22 -6.23
C LEU A 705 -25.56 13.12 -5.35
N LEU A 706 -25.90 14.33 -5.82
CA LEU A 706 -26.79 15.24 -5.09
C LEU A 706 -28.16 14.61 -4.87
N TYR A 707 -28.72 13.94 -5.88
CA TYR A 707 -29.97 13.20 -5.77
C TYR A 707 -29.91 12.13 -4.66
N MET A 708 -28.84 11.34 -4.61
CA MET A 708 -28.69 10.33 -3.56
C MET A 708 -28.59 10.97 -2.16
N LEU A 709 -27.94 12.12 -2.03
CA LEU A 709 -27.75 12.80 -0.74
C LEU A 709 -29.01 13.52 -0.24
N ASP A 710 -29.75 14.16 -1.15
CA ASP A 710 -30.75 15.16 -0.81
C ASP A 710 -32.20 14.72 -1.06
N SER A 711 -32.45 13.76 -1.95
CA SER A 711 -33.82 13.35 -2.31
C SER A 711 -34.61 12.72 -1.16
N MET A 712 -33.91 12.18 -0.14
CA MET A 712 -34.52 11.42 0.94
C MET A 712 -35.42 10.26 0.44
N GLY A 713 -35.15 9.74 -0.76
CA GLY A 713 -35.94 8.68 -1.42
C GLY A 713 -37.08 9.17 -2.31
N ASP A 714 -37.30 10.49 -2.40
CA ASP A 714 -38.26 11.08 -3.34
C ASP A 714 -37.73 11.03 -4.79
N ARG A 715 -38.31 10.15 -5.60
CA ARG A 715 -37.94 9.99 -7.01
C ARG A 715 -38.28 11.19 -7.89
N SER A 716 -39.10 12.13 -7.41
CA SER A 716 -39.44 13.36 -8.12
C SER A 716 -38.43 14.49 -7.86
N TYR A 717 -37.57 14.35 -6.85
CA TYR A 717 -36.55 15.33 -6.53
C TYR A 717 -35.60 15.55 -7.71
N LYS A 718 -35.41 16.81 -8.08
CA LYS A 718 -34.44 17.22 -9.09
C LYS A 718 -33.37 18.08 -8.43
N PRO A 719 -32.09 17.67 -8.49
CA PRO A 719 -30.98 18.49 -8.01
C PRO A 719 -30.98 19.86 -8.68
N ASN A 720 -30.54 20.88 -7.95
CA ASN A 720 -30.36 22.20 -8.54
C ASN A 720 -29.23 22.13 -9.60
N PRO A 721 -29.50 22.51 -10.87
CA PRO A 721 -28.52 22.35 -11.94
C PRO A 721 -27.25 23.20 -11.71
N ARG A 722 -27.35 24.33 -11.01
CA ARG A 722 -26.17 25.15 -10.65
C ARG A 722 -25.32 24.46 -9.59
N LEU A 723 -25.93 23.85 -8.57
CA LEU A 723 -25.18 23.08 -7.56
C LEU A 723 -24.52 21.86 -8.17
N ALA A 724 -25.20 21.18 -9.10
CA ALA A 724 -24.63 20.06 -9.84
C ALA A 724 -23.40 20.49 -10.66
N ARG A 725 -23.48 21.63 -11.37
CA ARG A 725 -22.33 22.16 -12.11
C ARG A 725 -21.17 22.53 -11.19
N VAL A 726 -21.43 23.19 -10.05
CA VAL A 726 -20.35 23.51 -9.08
C VAL A 726 -19.66 22.23 -8.60
N LEU A 727 -20.43 21.20 -8.26
CA LEU A 727 -19.89 19.92 -7.80
C LEU A 727 -19.05 19.23 -8.89
N ASP A 728 -19.52 19.27 -10.14
CA ASP A 728 -18.80 18.73 -11.29
C ASP A 728 -17.45 19.43 -11.51
N ILE A 729 -17.41 20.76 -11.39
CA ILE A 729 -16.15 21.52 -11.44
C ILE A 729 -15.23 21.13 -10.28
N ILE A 730 -15.76 21.01 -9.05
CA ILE A 730 -14.98 20.53 -7.90
C ILE A 730 -14.39 19.15 -8.21
N PHE A 731 -15.13 18.26 -8.87
CA PHE A 731 -14.60 16.96 -9.26
C PHE A 731 -13.43 17.07 -10.26
N ILE A 732 -13.54 17.91 -11.28
CA ILE A 732 -12.46 18.17 -12.24
C ILE A 732 -11.20 18.66 -11.53
N LEU A 733 -11.32 19.67 -10.66
CA LEU A 733 -10.17 20.27 -9.95
C LEU A 733 -9.41 19.27 -9.08
N HIS A 734 -10.03 18.18 -8.67
CA HIS A 734 -9.44 17.18 -7.78
C HIS A 734 -9.08 15.86 -8.46
N ALA A 735 -9.43 15.67 -9.73
CA ALA A 735 -9.31 14.40 -10.42
C ALA A 735 -7.88 13.82 -10.43
N GLU A 736 -6.84 14.65 -10.59
CA GLU A 736 -5.45 14.22 -10.62
C GLU A 736 -4.49 15.19 -9.89
N HIS A 737 -3.41 14.71 -9.27
CA HIS A 737 -2.44 15.57 -8.56
C HIS A 737 -1.05 14.89 -8.40
N GLU A 738 -0.51 14.39 -9.51
CA GLU A 738 0.75 13.64 -9.63
C GLU A 738 0.84 12.44 -8.67
N MET A 739 2.08 11.93 -8.49
CA MET A 739 2.46 10.94 -7.48
C MET A 739 2.38 11.47 -6.02
N ASN A 740 1.24 12.04 -5.64
CA ASN A 740 0.91 12.29 -4.23
C ASN A 740 0.86 10.97 -3.43
N CYS A 741 0.73 11.06 -2.10
CA CYS A 741 0.80 9.88 -1.22
C CYS A 741 -0.22 8.79 -1.59
N SER A 742 -1.47 9.15 -1.90
CA SER A 742 -2.50 8.16 -2.24
C SER A 742 -2.29 7.56 -3.63
N THR A 743 -1.92 8.36 -4.63
CA THR A 743 -1.54 7.85 -5.96
C THR A 743 -0.36 6.88 -5.89
N ALA A 744 0.65 7.22 -5.08
CA ALA A 744 1.82 6.40 -4.88
C ALA A 744 1.48 5.09 -4.14
N ALA A 745 0.57 5.12 -3.15
CA ALA A 745 0.04 3.92 -2.51
C ALA A 745 -0.69 3.00 -3.51
N ALA A 746 -1.55 3.53 -4.38
CA ALA A 746 -2.18 2.74 -5.46
C ALA A 746 -1.15 2.04 -6.34
N ARG A 747 -0.14 2.77 -6.83
CA ARG A 747 0.96 2.22 -7.63
C ARG A 747 1.76 1.17 -6.87
N HIS A 748 1.96 1.38 -5.56
CA HIS A 748 2.68 0.43 -4.71
C HIS A 748 1.96 -0.91 -4.64
N LEU A 749 0.67 -0.90 -4.29
CA LEU A 749 -0.14 -2.11 -4.23
C LEU A 749 -0.23 -2.76 -5.61
N ALA A 750 -0.55 -1.99 -6.66
CA ALA A 750 -0.64 -2.48 -8.04
C ALA A 750 0.65 -3.16 -8.52
N SER A 751 1.83 -2.73 -8.06
CA SER A 751 3.12 -3.32 -8.42
C SER A 751 3.30 -4.79 -7.98
N SER A 752 2.49 -5.26 -7.01
CA SER A 752 2.43 -6.67 -6.62
C SER A 752 1.51 -7.53 -7.52
N GLY A 753 0.79 -6.88 -8.44
CA GLY A 753 -0.16 -7.51 -9.35
C GLY A 753 -1.55 -7.77 -8.76
N VAL A 754 -1.94 -7.07 -7.70
CA VAL A 754 -3.30 -7.18 -7.11
C VAL A 754 -4.38 -6.61 -8.03
N ASP A 755 -5.63 -6.90 -7.70
CA ASP A 755 -6.77 -6.31 -8.39
C ASP A 755 -6.92 -4.80 -8.15
N VAL A 756 -7.61 -4.13 -9.07
CA VAL A 756 -7.81 -2.67 -9.05
C VAL A 756 -8.54 -2.20 -7.80
N TYR A 757 -9.47 -2.97 -7.24
CA TYR A 757 -10.23 -2.59 -6.05
C TYR A 757 -9.32 -2.59 -4.81
N THR A 758 -8.49 -3.62 -4.66
CA THR A 758 -7.47 -3.70 -3.61
C THR A 758 -6.45 -2.55 -3.75
N ALA A 759 -5.98 -2.25 -4.97
CA ALA A 759 -5.06 -1.15 -5.20
C ALA A 759 -5.67 0.23 -4.87
N ILE A 760 -6.91 0.49 -5.30
CA ILE A 760 -7.62 1.73 -5.03
C ILE A 760 -8.01 1.84 -3.55
N ALA A 761 -8.38 0.75 -2.88
CA ALA A 761 -8.58 0.73 -1.44
C ALA A 761 -7.31 1.20 -0.71
N GLY A 762 -6.12 0.72 -1.09
CA GLY A 762 -4.86 1.25 -0.55
C GLY A 762 -4.66 2.76 -0.77
N ALA A 763 -5.07 3.28 -1.94
CA ALA A 763 -5.05 4.72 -2.21
C ALA A 763 -6.03 5.50 -1.33
N VAL A 764 -7.25 5.00 -1.14
CA VAL A 764 -8.23 5.61 -0.23
C VAL A 764 -7.72 5.57 1.20
N GLY A 765 -7.09 4.49 1.64
CA GLY A 765 -6.49 4.39 2.98
C GLY A 765 -5.38 5.42 3.21
N ALA A 766 -4.50 5.64 2.23
CA ALA A 766 -3.51 6.71 2.29
C ALA A 766 -4.16 8.11 2.24
N LEU A 767 -5.23 8.28 1.45
CA LEU A 767 -6.01 9.52 1.36
C LEU A 767 -6.69 9.87 2.68
N TYR A 768 -7.18 8.87 3.39
CA TYR A 768 -7.92 9.01 4.63
C TYR A 768 -7.10 9.67 5.75
N GLY A 769 -5.78 9.44 5.77
CA GLY A 769 -4.92 9.97 6.81
C GLY A 769 -4.94 11.50 6.95
N PRO A 770 -4.87 12.04 8.19
CA PRO A 770 -4.96 13.46 8.49
C PRO A 770 -3.78 14.32 8.00
N LEU A 771 -2.67 13.70 7.56
CA LEU A 771 -1.54 14.40 6.93
C LEU A 771 -1.67 14.49 5.39
N HIS A 772 -2.79 14.00 4.85
CA HIS A 772 -3.17 14.04 3.43
C HIS A 772 -4.64 14.50 3.29
N GLY A 773 -5.59 13.65 2.89
CA GLY A 773 -6.97 14.07 2.59
C GLY A 773 -7.86 14.36 3.80
N GLY A 774 -7.52 13.89 5.00
CA GLY A 774 -8.29 14.15 6.23
C GLY A 774 -8.27 15.62 6.72
N ALA A 775 -7.52 16.49 6.05
CA ALA A 775 -7.38 17.89 6.45
C ALA A 775 -8.66 18.73 6.24
N VAL A 776 -9.58 18.34 5.35
CA VAL A 776 -10.86 19.05 5.14
C VAL A 776 -11.72 19.04 6.41
N GLU A 777 -11.85 17.88 7.07
CA GLU A 777 -12.56 17.75 8.34
C GLU A 777 -11.87 18.57 9.45
N ALA A 778 -10.53 18.56 9.46
CA ALA A 778 -9.75 19.34 10.42
C ALA A 778 -9.93 20.86 10.23
N VAL A 779 -10.20 21.34 9.00
CA VAL A 779 -10.57 22.75 8.75
C VAL A 779 -11.93 23.07 9.36
N SER A 780 -12.93 22.21 9.15
CA SER A 780 -14.27 22.41 9.74
C SER A 780 -14.20 22.47 11.27
N LYS A 781 -13.54 21.50 11.92
CA LYS A 781 -13.32 21.49 13.38
C LYS A 781 -12.59 22.75 13.86
N MET A 782 -11.52 23.16 13.17
CA MET A 782 -10.76 24.36 13.49
C MET A 782 -11.64 25.62 13.44
N LEU A 783 -12.46 25.78 12.40
CA LEU A 783 -13.35 26.93 12.26
C LEU A 783 -14.43 26.95 13.35
N SER A 784 -15.04 25.79 13.64
CA SER A 784 -16.02 25.66 14.74
C SER A 784 -15.40 25.98 16.10
N GLU A 785 -14.15 25.56 16.36
CA GLU A 785 -13.43 25.89 17.60
C GLU A 785 -13.08 27.38 17.71
N ILE A 786 -12.82 28.06 16.60
CA ILE A 786 -12.62 29.52 16.59
C ILE A 786 -13.95 30.20 16.92
N GLY A 787 -15.05 29.73 16.31
CA GLY A 787 -16.42 30.14 16.59
C GLY A 787 -16.80 31.54 16.08
N SER A 788 -15.97 32.55 16.31
CA SER A 788 -16.21 33.95 15.90
C SER A 788 -14.95 34.66 15.43
N VAL A 789 -15.13 35.73 14.66
CA VAL A 789 -14.04 36.57 14.12
C VAL A 789 -13.16 37.15 15.23
N GLU A 790 -13.74 37.47 16.40
CA GLU A 790 -13.04 38.05 17.55
C GLU A 790 -11.97 37.11 18.15
N ASN A 791 -12.13 35.80 17.98
CA ASN A 791 -11.21 34.79 18.51
C ASN A 791 -9.99 34.55 17.60
N ILE A 792 -9.99 35.08 16.37
CA ILE A 792 -8.90 34.87 15.38
C ILE A 792 -7.53 35.33 15.90
N PRO A 793 -7.35 36.52 16.51
CA PRO A 793 -6.04 36.96 17.00
C PRO A 793 -5.46 36.01 18.07
N LYS A 794 -6.31 35.46 18.95
CA LYS A 794 -5.91 34.47 19.96
C LYS A 794 -5.49 33.16 19.29
N PHE A 795 -6.24 32.70 18.29
CA PHE A 795 -5.91 31.49 17.53
C PHE A 795 -4.58 31.64 16.79
N ILE A 796 -4.37 32.74 16.06
CA ILE A 796 -3.11 33.04 15.37
C ILE A 796 -1.92 33.03 16.34
N ARG A 797 -2.07 33.63 17.54
CA ARG A 797 -1.03 33.60 18.58
C ARG A 797 -0.69 32.16 19.00
N CYS A 798 -1.70 31.30 19.16
CA CYS A 798 -1.49 29.88 19.47
C CYS A 798 -0.74 29.14 18.35
N VAL A 799 -1.06 29.43 17.09
CA VAL A 799 -0.37 28.85 15.92
C VAL A 799 1.10 29.30 15.88
N LYS A 800 1.37 30.59 16.06
CA LYS A 800 2.74 31.14 16.12
C LYS A 800 3.58 30.52 17.24
N ASN A 801 2.95 30.23 18.37
CA ASN A 801 3.57 29.57 19.53
C ASN A 801 3.65 28.05 19.41
N LYS A 802 3.34 27.47 18.24
CA LYS A 802 3.34 26.02 17.98
C LYS A 802 2.42 25.21 18.92
N LYS A 803 1.42 25.85 19.53
CA LYS A 803 0.42 25.19 20.39
C LYS A 803 -0.72 24.60 19.57
N ARG A 804 -0.93 25.09 18.35
CA ARG A 804 -1.97 24.62 17.42
C ARG A 804 -1.44 24.60 15.98
N ARG A 805 -2.03 23.76 15.14
CA ARG A 805 -1.84 23.77 13.69
C ARG A 805 -2.96 24.58 13.03
N MET A 806 -2.65 25.17 11.87
CA MET A 806 -3.63 25.86 11.02
C MET A 806 -3.94 24.96 9.82
N SER A 807 -5.02 24.19 9.92
CA SER A 807 -5.47 23.29 8.85
C SER A 807 -5.92 24.10 7.62
N GLY A 808 -5.72 23.57 6.41
CA GLY A 808 -6.06 24.25 5.15
C GLY A 808 -5.08 25.33 4.68
N PHE A 809 -3.94 25.52 5.38
CA PHE A 809 -2.90 26.49 5.01
C PHE A 809 -1.53 25.81 4.82
N GLY A 810 -0.87 26.17 3.73
CA GLY A 810 0.47 25.70 3.35
C GLY A 810 0.42 24.38 2.59
N HIS A 811 0.96 24.35 1.37
CA HIS A 811 0.95 23.17 0.53
C HIS A 811 2.38 22.66 0.22
N ARG A 812 2.53 21.34 0.06
CA ARG A 812 3.84 20.72 -0.14
C ARG A 812 4.43 21.04 -1.52
N VAL A 813 3.57 21.13 -2.53
CA VAL A 813 3.94 21.46 -3.92
C VAL A 813 3.80 22.95 -4.18
N TYR A 814 2.57 23.48 -4.21
CA TYR A 814 2.31 24.93 -4.27
C TYR A 814 2.95 25.71 -3.12
N LYS A 815 3.90 26.58 -3.46
CA LYS A 815 4.58 27.46 -2.50
C LYS A 815 4.04 28.87 -2.53
N ASN A 816 3.53 29.33 -3.66
CA ASN A 816 3.11 30.71 -3.81
C ASN A 816 1.58 30.81 -3.84
N TYR A 817 0.90 29.98 -4.64
CA TYR A 817 -0.56 29.84 -4.59
C TYR A 817 -1.00 28.51 -5.21
N ASP A 818 -2.19 28.02 -4.84
CA ASP A 818 -2.84 26.85 -5.45
C ASP A 818 -3.85 27.32 -6.51
N PRO A 819 -3.70 26.95 -7.80
CA PRO A 819 -4.61 27.35 -8.88
C PRO A 819 -6.06 26.98 -8.60
N ARG A 820 -6.28 25.83 -7.94
CA ARG A 820 -7.61 25.29 -7.67
C ARG A 820 -8.32 26.09 -6.58
N ALA A 821 -7.60 26.55 -5.56
CA ALA A 821 -8.18 27.28 -4.44
C ALA A 821 -8.90 28.56 -4.89
N LYS A 822 -8.35 29.23 -5.90
CA LYS A 822 -8.97 30.42 -6.50
C LYS A 822 -10.31 30.11 -7.16
N VAL A 823 -10.39 29.03 -7.93
CA VAL A 823 -11.62 28.60 -8.59
C VAL A 823 -12.66 28.16 -7.55
N VAL A 824 -12.26 27.32 -6.59
CA VAL A 824 -13.15 26.85 -5.50
C VAL A 824 -13.71 28.03 -4.70
N LYS A 825 -12.90 29.05 -4.40
CA LYS A 825 -13.35 30.24 -3.68
C LYS A 825 -14.45 31.00 -4.45
N LYS A 826 -14.33 31.15 -5.77
CA LYS A 826 -15.37 31.77 -6.60
C LYS A 826 -16.68 30.95 -6.54
N LEU A 827 -16.57 29.65 -6.75
CA LEU A 827 -17.72 28.72 -6.72
C LEU A 827 -18.40 28.67 -5.35
N ALA A 828 -17.65 28.80 -4.26
CA ALA A 828 -18.21 28.79 -2.91
C ALA A 828 -19.23 29.93 -2.71
N TYR A 829 -18.96 31.14 -3.22
CA TYR A 829 -19.93 32.25 -3.15
C TYR A 829 -21.21 31.97 -3.93
N GLU A 830 -21.14 31.26 -5.05
CA GLU A 830 -22.31 30.86 -5.82
C GLU A 830 -23.17 29.86 -5.05
N VAL A 831 -22.53 28.89 -4.38
CA VAL A 831 -23.23 27.94 -3.49
C VAL A 831 -23.93 28.69 -2.36
N PHE A 832 -23.23 29.60 -1.67
CA PHE A 832 -23.81 30.37 -0.56
C PHE A 832 -24.99 31.26 -0.97
N ASN A 833 -25.00 31.75 -2.21
CA ASN A 833 -26.15 32.50 -2.72
C ASN A 833 -27.40 31.63 -2.92
N ILE A 834 -27.23 30.32 -3.11
CA ILE A 834 -28.32 29.35 -3.29
C ILE A 834 -28.77 28.76 -1.95
N VAL A 835 -27.83 28.31 -1.11
CA VAL A 835 -28.12 27.56 0.12
C VAL A 835 -28.18 28.44 1.38
N GLY A 836 -27.78 29.70 1.28
CA GLY A 836 -27.59 30.61 2.42
C GLY A 836 -26.16 30.64 2.94
N LYS A 837 -25.83 31.67 3.73
CA LYS A 837 -24.49 31.86 4.32
C LYS A 837 -24.38 31.17 5.68
N ASP A 838 -23.37 30.33 5.83
CA ASP A 838 -22.95 29.76 7.11
C ASP A 838 -22.07 30.78 7.87
N PRO A 839 -22.33 31.08 9.16
CA PRO A 839 -21.49 31.96 9.99
C PRO A 839 -19.98 31.58 10.00
N LEU A 840 -19.65 30.30 9.84
CA LEU A 840 -18.26 29.84 9.76
C LEU A 840 -17.53 30.35 8.51
N VAL A 841 -18.26 30.73 7.46
CA VAL A 841 -17.68 31.34 6.26
C VAL A 841 -17.07 32.71 6.59
N GLU A 842 -17.73 33.50 7.44
CA GLU A 842 -17.20 34.79 7.88
C GLU A 842 -15.90 34.63 8.67
N VAL A 843 -15.88 33.62 9.55
CA VAL A 843 -14.67 33.24 10.30
C VAL A 843 -13.55 32.80 9.34
N ALA A 844 -13.86 31.97 8.35
CA ALA A 844 -12.88 31.48 7.38
C ALA A 844 -12.27 32.61 6.53
N VAL A 845 -13.11 33.52 6.01
CA VAL A 845 -12.67 34.67 5.22
C VAL A 845 -11.84 35.64 6.06
N ALA A 846 -12.26 35.91 7.29
CA ALA A 846 -11.50 36.77 8.20
C ALA A 846 -10.15 36.14 8.60
N LEU A 847 -10.13 34.81 8.82
CA LEU A 847 -8.92 34.07 9.17
C LEU A 847 -7.92 34.08 8.00
N GLU A 848 -8.38 33.87 6.77
CA GLU A 848 -7.56 33.99 5.55
C GLU A 848 -6.95 35.39 5.46
N LYS A 849 -7.76 36.45 5.57
CA LYS A 849 -7.28 37.83 5.50
C LYS A 849 -6.23 38.12 6.56
N ALA A 850 -6.46 37.65 7.79
CA ALA A 850 -5.52 37.82 8.89
C ALA A 850 -4.20 37.05 8.65
N ALA A 851 -4.26 35.82 8.15
CA ALA A 851 -3.08 35.00 7.88
C ALA A 851 -2.24 35.55 6.71
N VAL A 852 -2.88 35.93 5.59
CA VAL A 852 -2.18 36.42 4.39
C VAL A 852 -1.54 37.81 4.63
N SER A 853 -2.04 38.57 5.60
CA SER A 853 -1.47 39.87 5.99
C SER A 853 -0.37 39.78 7.05
N ASP A 854 -0.13 38.60 7.63
CA ASP A 854 0.76 38.41 8.76
C ASP A 854 2.13 37.87 8.34
N GLU A 855 3.19 38.57 8.73
CA GLU A 855 4.58 38.27 8.34
C GLU A 855 5.00 36.82 8.65
N TYR A 856 4.49 36.24 9.75
CA TYR A 856 4.81 34.87 10.15
C TYR A 856 4.40 33.84 9.08
N PHE A 857 3.22 34.01 8.49
CA PHE A 857 2.62 33.09 7.53
C PHE A 857 3.16 33.34 6.13
N VAL A 858 3.30 34.61 5.72
CA VAL A 858 3.88 35.01 4.44
C VAL A 858 5.32 34.50 4.31
N LYS A 859 6.16 34.74 5.33
CA LYS A 859 7.57 34.28 5.34
C LYS A 859 7.69 32.75 5.28
N ARG A 860 6.68 32.03 5.78
CA ARG A 860 6.62 30.56 5.76
C ARG A 860 5.84 29.99 4.57
N LYS A 861 5.33 30.85 3.69
CA LYS A 861 4.55 30.46 2.51
C LYS A 861 3.32 29.61 2.86
N LEU A 862 2.61 29.99 3.93
CA LEU A 862 1.41 29.32 4.41
C LEU A 862 0.17 29.99 3.79
N TYR A 863 -0.18 29.59 2.57
CA TYR A 863 -1.34 30.08 1.83
C TYR A 863 -2.49 29.07 1.84
N PRO A 864 -3.76 29.51 1.63
CA PRO A 864 -4.88 28.60 1.46
C PRO A 864 -4.62 27.57 0.37
N ASN A 865 -5.03 26.34 0.60
CA ASN A 865 -4.89 25.24 -0.36
C ASN A 865 -6.20 24.44 -0.46
N VAL A 866 -6.23 23.49 -1.39
CA VAL A 866 -7.34 22.54 -1.49
C VAL A 866 -6.87 21.11 -1.30
N ASP A 867 -7.55 20.40 -0.41
CA ASP A 867 -7.35 18.98 -0.15
C ASP A 867 -8.33 18.10 -0.96
N TYR A 868 -8.11 16.79 -0.89
CA TYR A 868 -8.57 15.86 -1.91
C TYR A 868 -9.88 15.12 -1.51
N PRO A 869 -11.03 15.42 -2.14
CA PRO A 869 -12.23 14.61 -2.00
C PRO A 869 -12.06 13.23 -2.67
N ILE A 870 -12.62 12.18 -2.08
CA ILE A 870 -12.38 10.78 -2.48
C ILE A 870 -12.90 10.46 -3.90
N ILE A 871 -14.13 10.87 -4.22
CA ILE A 871 -14.82 10.49 -5.47
C ILE A 871 -14.03 10.88 -6.73
N PRO A 872 -13.62 12.14 -6.94
CA PRO A 872 -12.95 12.51 -8.19
C PRO A 872 -11.57 11.86 -8.34
N ARG A 873 -10.91 11.50 -7.23
CA ARG A 873 -9.59 10.84 -7.26
C ARG A 873 -9.62 9.48 -7.96
N MET A 874 -10.77 8.85 -8.08
CA MET A 874 -10.89 7.55 -8.75
C MET A 874 -10.36 7.62 -10.19
N ALA A 875 -10.61 8.71 -10.91
CA ALA A 875 -10.12 8.90 -12.28
C ALA A 875 -8.57 8.91 -12.34
N GLY A 876 -7.92 9.69 -11.46
CA GLY A 876 -6.47 9.71 -11.36
C GLY A 876 -5.89 8.35 -10.94
N TYR A 877 -6.50 7.68 -9.96
CA TYR A 877 -6.04 6.36 -9.52
C TYR A 877 -6.15 5.30 -10.62
N LEU A 878 -7.25 5.29 -11.39
CA LEU A 878 -7.45 4.40 -12.52
C LEU A 878 -6.44 4.69 -13.65
N ALA A 879 -6.18 5.96 -13.97
CA ALA A 879 -5.18 6.34 -14.95
C ALA A 879 -3.77 5.87 -14.54
N HIS A 880 -3.42 6.03 -13.26
CA HIS A 880 -2.14 5.55 -12.75
C HIS A 880 -2.08 4.01 -12.69
N TRP A 881 -3.16 3.32 -12.32
CA TRP A 881 -3.22 1.87 -12.38
C TRP A 881 -3.00 1.38 -13.82
N LEU A 882 -3.69 1.95 -14.80
CA LEU A 882 -3.54 1.59 -16.22
C LEU A 882 -2.12 1.84 -16.74
N GLU A 883 -1.56 3.03 -16.51
CA GLU A 883 -0.19 3.34 -16.92
C GLU A 883 0.85 2.42 -16.24
N SER A 884 0.53 1.81 -15.09
CA SER A 884 1.42 0.81 -14.45
C SER A 884 1.42 -0.54 -15.14
N LEU A 885 0.31 -0.91 -15.80
CA LEU A 885 0.20 -2.14 -16.58
C LEU A 885 1.00 -2.06 -17.89
N ASP A 886 1.06 -0.86 -18.48
CA ASP A 886 1.72 -0.62 -19.77
C ASP A 886 3.20 -0.21 -19.65
N ASP A 887 3.63 0.36 -18.51
CA ASP A 887 5.01 0.85 -18.33
C ASP A 887 6.01 -0.34 -18.26
N PRO A 888 6.95 -0.46 -19.23
CA PRO A 888 7.93 -1.54 -19.26
C PRO A 888 8.96 -1.45 -18.13
N ASP A 889 9.11 -0.28 -17.50
CA ASP A 889 9.97 -0.09 -16.34
C ASP A 889 9.24 -0.44 -15.01
N THR A 890 7.94 -0.76 -15.04
CA THR A 890 7.19 -1.21 -13.86
C THR A 890 7.84 -2.45 -13.25
N LYS A 891 8.17 -2.33 -11.97
CA LYS A 891 8.69 -3.41 -11.14
C LYS A 891 7.92 -3.41 -9.83
N ILE A 892 7.85 -4.57 -9.19
CA ILE A 892 7.40 -4.66 -7.80
C ILE A 892 8.18 -3.64 -6.97
N MET A 893 7.45 -2.75 -6.29
CA MET A 893 8.04 -1.68 -5.50
C MET A 893 8.61 -2.29 -4.23
N ARG A 894 9.95 -2.34 -4.14
CA ARG A 894 10.68 -2.91 -3.00
C ARG A 894 11.85 -1.99 -2.64
N PRO A 895 11.59 -0.91 -1.89
CA PRO A 895 12.65 -0.03 -1.44
C PRO A 895 13.67 -0.78 -0.57
N GLN A 896 14.89 -0.26 -0.54
CA GLN A 896 15.91 -0.71 0.39
C GLN A 896 15.61 -0.16 1.80
N GLN A 897 16.32 -0.63 2.81
CA GLN A 897 16.45 0.07 4.08
C GLN A 897 17.93 0.28 4.42
N ALA A 898 18.21 1.29 5.24
CA ALA A 898 19.50 1.44 5.89
C ALA A 898 19.42 0.74 7.26
N TYR A 899 20.13 -0.38 7.42
CA TYR A 899 20.09 -1.15 8.65
C TYR A 899 21.01 -0.54 9.71
N THR A 900 20.48 -0.32 10.92
CA THR A 900 21.19 0.30 12.05
C THR A 900 21.27 -0.60 13.29
N GLY A 901 20.78 -1.84 13.20
CA GLY A 901 20.79 -2.80 14.31
C GLY A 901 22.15 -3.48 14.54
N VAL A 902 22.24 -4.25 15.62
CA VAL A 902 23.44 -5.00 16.04
C VAL A 902 23.44 -6.42 15.48
N TRP A 903 24.62 -7.06 15.42
CA TRP A 903 24.76 -8.47 15.10
C TRP A 903 24.91 -9.27 16.39
N LEU A 904 24.02 -10.25 16.61
CA LEU A 904 24.02 -11.13 17.77
C LEU A 904 24.27 -12.57 17.30
N ARG A 905 25.12 -13.30 18.02
CA ARG A 905 25.58 -14.64 17.61
C ARG A 905 24.89 -15.80 18.32
N HIS A 906 24.18 -15.57 19.43
CA HIS A 906 23.61 -16.65 20.23
C HIS A 906 22.24 -16.27 20.77
N TYR A 907 21.22 -17.04 20.41
CA TYR A 907 19.93 -17.10 21.08
C TYR A 907 20.00 -18.05 22.28
N ALA A 908 19.54 -17.60 23.45
CA ALA A 908 19.32 -18.44 24.61
C ALA A 908 17.81 -18.40 24.93
N SER A 909 17.14 -19.55 24.84
CA SER A 909 15.70 -19.61 25.09
C SER A 909 15.38 -19.28 26.54
N VAL A 910 14.24 -18.63 26.76
CA VAL A 910 13.62 -18.60 28.07
C VAL A 910 13.09 -20.01 28.33
N LYS A 911 13.76 -20.79 29.19
CA LYS A 911 13.32 -22.15 29.56
C LYS A 911 12.29 -22.13 30.67
#